data_AF-A0AAD9G290-F1
#
_entry.id   AF-A0AAD9G290-F1
#
_cell.length_a   1.000
_cell.length_b   1.000
_cell.length_c   1.000
_cell.angle_alpha   90.00
_cell.angle_beta   90.00
_cell.angle_gamma   90.00
#
_symmetry.space_group_name_H-M   'P 1'
#
loop_
_entity.id
_entity.type
_entity.pdbx_description
1 polymer ?
#
loop_
_entity_poly.entity_id
_entity_poly.type
_entity_poly.pdbx_seq_one_letter_code
_entity_poly.pdbx_strand_id
1 'polypeptide(L)'
;MESTPGASASAAPRLTLTPADVKKLMDAALRMQREGHKNHPKYQQIVALLRQYQQQHRARQLQAQTQAQNQNQMQTQSQPLDVAANPFMQQKTMLFSEKQLEYLHNQIRAYKALCHSMDTAIAQAKQLDAAGISMQPMGASPPSLPTAVDPPMLELMTPKWTRAARNLLYIGPNYLDGDLIGIENKANLAFGPLNICTPWLGTNDVALKMKYMHTLQQFLVSSLEKLENHTGDLDENEQRTLRDLRCLMLQQKLQRHVAKTHSTKLALLGEPSAVDRKSFRRRRPVSRVELQGDEREKRKKSVAMEKKRRADHQTYLKAILNHSREFFVYHKNVKAQVSKSAKAVKGFIDQKASKAEREEDRQEKLRLKALKANDMEAYGKLVAEAKNERLTYLLSQTNSYLDSIRKLVRQHKKKHHVVDEYTAHYDAHHDGSKDANADDDDDLNYLEIASKGELPRQPLMLVGGDLKEYQLRGLQWMVSLYDNHLNGILADEMGLGKTIQSISLLTYVTEVKHNHGPFLVVVPLSTLSNWVNEFKKWAPDLVIVVYKGPPQVRKELHRQEMASCQFNVLLTTYEYIMKDKHVLRKYDWQYIIVDEGHRMKNAQSKFAMTLGSMYTSRNRLLLTGTPLQNSLPELWALLNFLLPTIFESVDTFEQWFSKPFAAFSGNGDTNELSDEERMLIINRLHQVLRPFLLRRVKASVLDQLPDKVEKVLKCELSGWQKIMYRRIQEGGALLMETTDGAGKKKGKTKYTSKGLSNVLMQLRKVCNHPYLFQTNGYQIDFDIVRSSGKFELLDRMLPKLKAAGHRVLMFSQMTQLMHVLEDYFNYRGFRYLRLDGSTSADEREQRMFMFNAPDSPFFIFLLSTRAGGLGLNLATADTVIIFDSDWNPAMDAQAQDRAHRIGQK
;
A
#
# COMPACT_ATOMS: atom_id res chain seq x y z
N MET A 1 15.87 -23.92 -17.54
CA MET A 1 14.63 -23.31 -17.04
C MET A 1 14.57 -23.63 -15.56
N GLU A 2 15.16 -22.75 -14.75
CA GLU A 2 14.53 -21.50 -14.28
C GLU A 2 13.64 -21.85 -13.08
N SER A 3 14.12 -21.63 -11.86
CA SER A 3 14.19 -20.33 -11.13
C SER A 3 12.99 -20.31 -10.16
N THR A 4 13.03 -19.91 -8.89
CA THR A 4 13.96 -19.15 -8.03
C THR A 4 13.40 -19.25 -6.57
N PRO A 5 13.75 -18.42 -5.57
CA PRO A 5 14.99 -18.46 -4.78
C PRO A 5 14.74 -18.28 -3.26
N GLY A 6 15.78 -18.44 -2.43
CA GLY A 6 15.75 -17.88 -1.06
C GLY A 6 16.68 -18.53 -0.05
N ALA A 7 18.00 -18.35 -0.16
CA ALA A 7 18.93 -18.51 0.96
C ALA A 7 20.28 -17.86 0.67
N SER A 8 20.86 -17.28 1.73
CA SER A 8 22.16 -16.60 1.84
C SER A 8 23.32 -17.26 1.07
N ALA A 9 23.95 -16.49 0.17
CA ALA A 9 25.18 -16.88 -0.50
C ALA A 9 26.38 -16.80 0.47
N SER A 10 26.78 -17.95 1.01
CA SER A 10 28.12 -18.15 1.56
C SER A 10 29.15 -17.94 0.44
N ALA A 11 30.09 -17.01 0.64
CA ALA A 11 31.20 -16.81 -0.29
C ALA A 11 32.06 -18.09 -0.37
N ALA A 12 32.08 -18.73 -1.54
CA ALA A 12 32.98 -19.84 -1.82
C ALA A 12 34.46 -19.39 -1.69
N PRO A 13 35.36 -20.24 -1.15
CA PRO A 13 36.76 -19.88 -0.94
C PRO A 13 37.47 -19.57 -2.27
N ARG A 14 38.03 -18.36 -2.40
CA ARG A 14 38.84 -17.96 -3.55
C ARG A 14 40.22 -18.64 -3.46
N LEU A 15 40.42 -19.71 -4.22
CA LEU A 15 41.75 -20.28 -4.47
C LEU A 15 42.61 -19.27 -5.25
N THR A 16 43.66 -18.74 -4.63
CA THR A 16 44.67 -17.88 -5.28
C THR A 16 45.78 -18.74 -5.86
N LEU A 17 45.70 -19.05 -7.16
CA LEU A 17 46.75 -19.79 -7.86
C LEU A 17 47.99 -18.91 -8.07
N THR A 18 49.18 -19.41 -7.75
CA THR A 18 50.44 -18.71 -8.05
C THR A 18 50.84 -18.89 -9.54
N PRO A 19 51.65 -18.00 -10.13
CA PRO A 19 52.09 -18.15 -11.52
C PRO A 19 52.80 -19.48 -11.82
N ALA A 20 53.51 -20.04 -10.83
CA ALA A 20 54.18 -21.33 -10.96
C ALA A 20 53.19 -22.51 -10.98
N ASP A 21 52.12 -22.43 -10.18
CA ASP A 21 51.06 -23.43 -10.15
C ASP A 21 50.23 -23.41 -11.43
N VAL A 22 49.97 -22.21 -11.98
CA VAL A 22 49.32 -22.05 -13.30
C VAL A 22 50.16 -22.69 -14.40
N LYS A 23 51.49 -22.53 -14.38
CA LYS A 23 52.39 -23.17 -15.35
C LYS A 23 52.32 -24.70 -15.24
N LYS A 24 52.38 -25.26 -14.03
CA LYS A 24 52.25 -26.71 -13.79
C LYS A 24 50.89 -27.25 -14.25
N LEU A 25 49.80 -26.52 -13.99
CA LEU A 25 48.45 -26.89 -14.43
C LEU A 25 48.31 -26.83 -15.96
N MET A 26 48.94 -25.85 -16.61
CA MET A 26 48.95 -25.73 -18.07
C MET A 26 49.76 -26.85 -18.72
N ASP A 27 50.93 -27.20 -18.17
CA ASP A 27 51.75 -28.32 -18.62
C ASP A 27 51.02 -29.66 -18.41
N ALA A 28 50.33 -29.84 -17.28
CA ALA A 28 49.50 -31.01 -17.01
C ALA A 28 48.32 -31.13 -18.00
N ALA A 29 47.64 -30.01 -18.30
CA ALA A 29 46.57 -29.99 -19.31
C ALA A 29 47.11 -30.32 -20.71
N LEU A 30 48.27 -29.77 -21.10
CA LEU A 30 48.91 -30.05 -22.39
C LEU A 30 49.35 -31.52 -22.52
N ARG A 31 49.84 -32.14 -21.44
CA ARG A 31 50.16 -33.58 -21.41
C ARG A 31 48.90 -34.44 -21.59
N MET A 32 47.85 -34.19 -20.80
CA MET A 32 46.57 -34.92 -20.91
C MET A 32 45.89 -34.75 -22.28
N GLN A 33 46.10 -33.61 -22.94
CA GLN A 33 45.61 -33.35 -24.29
C GLN A 33 46.38 -34.14 -25.37
N ARG A 34 47.69 -34.32 -25.22
CA ARG A 34 48.52 -35.14 -26.14
C ARG A 34 48.20 -36.63 -26.03
N GLU A 35 47.79 -37.08 -24.84
CA GLU A 35 47.40 -38.48 -24.56
C GLU A 35 45.94 -38.81 -24.96
N GLY A 36 45.19 -37.85 -25.54
CA GLY A 36 43.82 -38.09 -26.07
C GLY A 36 42.69 -38.00 -25.03
N HIS A 37 42.97 -37.71 -23.76
CA HIS A 37 42.00 -37.70 -22.66
C HIS A 37 41.21 -36.38 -22.50
N LYS A 38 40.70 -35.80 -23.59
CA LYS A 38 39.95 -34.53 -23.56
C LYS A 38 38.62 -34.59 -22.81
N ASN A 39 38.00 -35.77 -22.72
CA ASN A 39 36.72 -35.97 -22.03
C ASN A 39 36.88 -36.33 -20.54
N HIS A 40 38.11 -36.42 -20.02
CA HIS A 40 38.33 -36.79 -18.63
C HIS A 40 37.95 -35.64 -17.68
N PRO A 41 37.21 -35.90 -16.58
CA PRO A 41 36.70 -34.85 -15.68
C PRO A 41 37.80 -33.97 -15.10
N LYS A 42 38.98 -34.53 -14.78
CA LYS A 42 40.14 -33.74 -14.32
C LYS A 42 40.65 -32.74 -15.37
N TYR A 43 40.62 -33.09 -16.67
CA TYR A 43 41.01 -32.14 -17.73
C TYR A 43 40.01 -30.98 -17.81
N GLN A 44 38.71 -31.28 -17.75
CA GLN A 44 37.67 -30.24 -17.71
C GLN A 44 37.80 -29.33 -16.48
N GLN A 45 38.15 -29.90 -15.32
CA GLN A 45 38.36 -29.14 -14.08
C GLN A 45 39.59 -28.22 -14.16
N ILE A 46 40.71 -28.72 -14.71
CA ILE A 46 41.92 -27.91 -14.93
C ILE A 46 41.64 -26.80 -15.95
N VAL A 47 40.96 -27.09 -17.05
CA VAL A 47 40.59 -26.09 -18.07
C VAL A 47 39.61 -25.06 -17.50
N ALA A 48 38.68 -25.46 -16.64
CA ALA A 48 37.77 -24.55 -15.95
C ALA A 48 38.52 -23.60 -15.01
N LEU A 49 39.50 -24.10 -14.24
CA LEU A 49 40.35 -23.28 -13.38
C LEU A 49 41.22 -22.30 -14.20
N LEU A 50 41.77 -22.74 -15.33
CA LEU A 50 42.53 -21.87 -16.23
C LEU A 50 41.65 -20.79 -16.88
N ARG A 51 40.40 -21.13 -17.27
CA ARG A 51 39.42 -20.14 -17.75
C ARG A 51 39.05 -19.13 -16.68
N GLN A 52 38.83 -19.58 -15.45
CA GLN A 52 38.51 -18.70 -14.32
C GLN A 52 39.67 -17.74 -14.03
N TYR A 53 40.91 -18.23 -14.05
CA TYR A 53 42.11 -17.41 -13.92
C TYR A 53 42.22 -16.38 -15.06
N GLN A 54 41.96 -16.79 -16.31
CA GLN A 54 41.98 -15.90 -17.47
C GLN A 54 40.90 -14.80 -17.39
N GLN A 55 39.69 -15.14 -16.94
CA GLN A 55 38.61 -14.17 -16.72
C GLN A 55 38.95 -13.15 -15.63
N GLN A 56 39.52 -13.60 -14.51
CA GLN A 56 39.98 -12.70 -13.45
C GLN A 56 41.12 -11.79 -13.92
N HIS A 57 42.04 -12.32 -14.72
CA HIS A 57 43.14 -11.52 -15.28
C HIS A 57 42.64 -10.47 -16.29
N ARG A 58 41.69 -10.83 -17.17
CA ARG A 58 41.03 -9.88 -18.09
C ARG A 58 40.23 -8.82 -17.33
N ALA A 59 39.51 -9.20 -16.28
CA ALA A 59 38.78 -8.25 -15.44
C ALA A 59 39.70 -7.25 -14.74
N ARG A 60 40.86 -7.70 -14.24
CA ARG A 60 41.88 -6.80 -13.66
C ARG A 60 42.51 -5.88 -14.71
N GLN A 61 42.77 -6.38 -15.92
CA GLN A 61 43.26 -5.54 -17.02
C GLN A 61 42.23 -4.49 -17.47
N LEU A 62 40.96 -4.87 -17.59
CA LEU A 62 39.87 -3.95 -17.88
C LEU A 62 39.74 -2.90 -16.76
N GLN A 63 39.76 -3.29 -15.48
CA GLN A 63 39.75 -2.34 -14.36
C GLN A 63 40.95 -1.38 -14.38
N ALA A 64 42.15 -1.86 -14.68
CA ALA A 64 43.33 -1.02 -14.81
C ALA A 64 43.21 -0.06 -16.02
N GLN A 65 42.64 -0.50 -17.13
CA GLN A 65 42.37 0.35 -18.31
C GLN A 65 41.26 1.39 -18.06
N THR A 66 40.18 1.02 -17.37
CA THR A 66 39.10 1.95 -16.99
C THR A 66 39.59 2.98 -15.97
N GLN A 67 40.48 2.59 -15.04
CA GLN A 67 41.12 3.52 -14.11
C GLN A 67 42.08 4.48 -14.84
N ALA A 68 42.82 4.01 -15.85
CA ALA A 68 43.65 4.86 -16.69
C ALA A 68 42.83 5.80 -17.60
N GLN A 69 41.69 5.35 -18.14
CA GLN A 69 40.78 6.19 -18.94
C GLN A 69 40.05 7.24 -18.08
N ASN A 70 39.63 6.89 -16.87
CA ASN A 70 39.02 7.84 -15.93
C ASN A 70 40.02 8.88 -15.41
N GLN A 71 41.31 8.54 -15.30
CA GLN A 71 42.36 9.52 -15.01
C GLN A 71 42.61 10.48 -16.19
N ASN A 72 42.52 10.00 -17.43
CA ASN A 72 42.71 10.84 -18.63
C ASN A 72 41.51 11.77 -18.95
N GLN A 73 40.27 11.40 -18.62
CA GLN A 73 39.10 12.29 -18.82
C GLN A 73 39.01 13.47 -17.84
N MET A 74 39.71 13.43 -16.70
CA MET A 74 39.84 14.58 -15.79
C MET A 74 40.96 15.56 -16.20
N GLN A 75 41.76 15.27 -17.24
CA GLN A 75 42.94 16.05 -17.64
C GLN A 75 42.85 16.70 -19.03
N THR A 76 41.66 16.99 -19.55
CA THR A 76 41.46 17.92 -20.69
C THR A 76 41.38 19.40 -20.27
N GLN A 77 42.10 19.76 -19.19
CA GLN A 77 42.71 21.08 -19.00
C GLN A 77 44.19 20.90 -18.67
N SER A 78 44.99 20.56 -19.69
CA SER A 78 46.40 20.96 -19.88
C SER A 78 47.07 20.02 -20.88
N GLN A 79 47.58 20.57 -21.98
CA GLN A 79 48.34 19.86 -23.00
C GLN A 79 49.65 19.25 -22.47
N PRO A 80 50.20 18.22 -23.15
CA PRO A 80 51.31 17.42 -22.67
C PRO A 80 52.65 18.12 -22.96
N LEU A 81 53.54 18.18 -21.97
CA LEU A 81 54.92 18.64 -22.17
C LEU A 81 55.92 17.50 -21.99
N ASP A 82 56.57 17.23 -23.11
CA ASP A 82 57.75 16.42 -23.37
C ASP A 82 58.91 16.81 -22.44
N VAL A 83 59.46 15.86 -21.69
CA VAL A 83 60.48 16.09 -20.63
C VAL A 83 61.91 16.01 -21.18
N ALA A 84 62.17 16.59 -22.36
CA ALA A 84 63.49 16.55 -22.99
C ALA A 84 64.17 17.92 -23.22
N ALA A 85 63.58 19.05 -22.79
CA ALA A 85 64.19 20.36 -23.00
C ALA A 85 64.09 21.31 -21.78
N ASN A 86 65.24 21.46 -21.11
CA ASN A 86 65.67 22.50 -20.16
C ASN A 86 65.16 23.92 -20.46
N PRO A 87 65.04 24.86 -19.47
CA PRO A 87 66.17 25.23 -18.59
C PRO A 87 65.72 25.75 -17.20
N PHE A 88 65.57 24.87 -16.22
CA PHE A 88 65.61 25.26 -14.80
C PHE A 88 66.27 24.18 -13.95
N MET A 89 67.37 23.63 -14.48
CA MET A 89 68.41 22.92 -13.73
C MET A 89 69.17 23.88 -12.78
N GLN A 90 68.46 24.67 -11.97
CA GLN A 90 69.07 25.50 -10.91
C GLN A 90 68.29 25.61 -9.60
N GLN A 91 67.11 24.99 -9.44
CA GLN A 91 66.48 24.88 -8.12
C GLN A 91 65.87 23.49 -7.91
N LYS A 92 66.60 22.62 -7.22
CA LYS A 92 66.08 21.38 -6.62
C LYS A 92 65.22 21.75 -5.41
N THR A 93 64.03 22.31 -5.64
CA THR A 93 62.97 22.35 -4.63
C THR A 93 62.31 20.98 -4.58
N MET A 94 62.48 20.31 -3.44
CA MET A 94 62.11 18.91 -3.20
C MET A 94 60.62 18.65 -3.48
N LEU A 95 60.34 17.75 -4.43
CA LEU A 95 58.99 17.29 -4.81
C LEU A 95 58.32 16.39 -3.74
N PHE A 96 59.03 16.05 -2.67
CA PHE A 96 58.48 15.42 -1.48
C PHE A 96 59.07 16.12 -0.25
N SER A 97 58.24 16.36 0.78
CA SER A 97 58.79 16.85 2.05
C SER A 97 59.70 15.77 2.66
N GLU A 98 60.75 16.16 3.37
CA GLU A 98 61.69 15.22 4.00
C GLU A 98 60.97 14.21 4.91
N LYS A 99 59.92 14.66 5.62
CA LYS A 99 59.01 13.80 6.40
C LYS A 99 58.22 12.80 5.55
N GLN A 100 57.80 13.18 4.33
CA GLN A 100 57.10 12.27 3.41
C GLN A 100 58.04 11.20 2.84
N LEU A 101 59.29 11.57 2.57
CA LEU A 101 60.32 10.63 2.12
C LEU A 101 60.71 9.66 3.25
N GLU A 102 60.82 10.16 4.48
CA GLU A 102 61.08 9.36 5.67
C GLU A 102 59.90 8.41 5.98
N TYR A 103 58.67 8.88 5.82
CA TYR A 103 57.47 8.05 5.95
C TYR A 103 57.43 6.92 4.91
N LEU A 104 57.76 7.22 3.65
CA LEU A 104 57.83 6.20 2.60
C LEU A 104 58.97 5.20 2.84
N HIS A 105 60.14 5.66 3.29
CA HIS A 105 61.24 4.77 3.69
C HIS A 105 60.84 3.87 4.86
N ASN A 106 60.12 4.41 5.85
CA ASN A 106 59.61 3.63 6.97
C ASN A 106 58.53 2.64 6.53
N GLN A 107 57.67 3.00 5.58
CA GLN A 107 56.70 2.07 5.00
C GLN A 107 57.39 0.96 4.22
N ILE A 108 58.38 1.25 3.38
CA ILE A 108 59.12 0.23 2.63
C ILE A 108 59.91 -0.68 3.59
N ARG A 109 60.53 -0.12 4.63
CA ARG A 109 61.26 -0.88 5.65
C ARG A 109 60.32 -1.76 6.46
N ALA A 110 59.14 -1.25 6.84
CA ALA A 110 58.10 -2.00 7.50
C ALA A 110 57.54 -3.11 6.59
N TYR A 111 57.32 -2.83 5.30
CA TYR A 111 56.81 -3.82 4.35
C TYR A 111 57.82 -4.94 4.11
N LYS A 112 59.12 -4.63 3.99
CA LYS A 112 60.20 -5.63 3.89
C LYS A 112 60.30 -6.48 5.16
N ALA A 113 60.21 -5.86 6.34
CA ALA A 113 60.21 -6.58 7.62
C ALA A 113 58.96 -7.47 7.77
N LEU A 114 57.80 -6.97 7.33
CA LEU A 114 56.54 -7.71 7.37
C LEU A 114 56.52 -8.87 6.40
N CYS A 115 57.05 -8.74 5.17
CA CYS A 115 57.17 -9.86 4.23
C CYS A 115 58.03 -10.99 4.79
N HIS A 116 59.19 -10.68 5.40
CA HIS A 116 60.02 -11.68 6.10
C HIS A 116 59.26 -12.37 7.25
N SER A 117 58.44 -11.64 8.00
CA SER A 117 57.60 -12.24 9.05
C SER A 117 56.39 -13.01 8.50
N MET A 118 55.80 -12.56 7.38
CA MET A 118 54.66 -13.22 6.72
C MET A 118 55.07 -14.54 6.10
N ASP A 119 56.26 -14.65 5.51
CA ASP A 119 56.76 -15.93 5.00
C ASP A 119 56.92 -16.96 6.15
N THR A 120 57.31 -16.50 7.35
CA THR A 120 57.37 -17.36 8.53
C THR A 120 55.98 -17.74 9.08
N ALA A 121 55.00 -16.83 9.00
CA ALA A 121 53.62 -17.09 9.39
C ALA A 121 52.87 -17.99 8.38
N ILE A 122 53.16 -17.86 7.08
CA ILE A 122 52.62 -18.69 6.00
C ILE A 122 53.21 -20.10 6.06
N ALA A 123 54.49 -20.26 6.44
CA ALA A 123 55.09 -21.57 6.69
C ALA A 123 54.45 -22.30 7.90
N GLN A 124 54.15 -21.56 8.99
CA GLN A 124 53.41 -22.10 10.13
C GLN A 124 51.95 -22.43 9.79
N ALA A 125 51.29 -21.62 8.96
CA ALA A 125 49.93 -21.89 8.49
C ALA A 125 49.85 -23.15 7.60
N LYS A 126 50.85 -23.39 6.74
CA LYS A 126 50.95 -24.62 5.93
C LYS A 126 51.17 -25.89 6.75
N GLN A 127 51.87 -25.81 7.89
CA GLN A 127 51.99 -26.94 8.83
C GLN A 127 50.68 -27.23 9.58
N LEU A 128 49.87 -26.20 9.85
CA LEU A 128 48.57 -26.34 10.52
C LEU A 128 47.47 -26.84 9.56
N ASP A 129 47.53 -26.50 8.27
CA ASP A 129 46.62 -27.05 7.24
C ASP A 129 46.83 -28.55 6.98
N ALA A 130 48.06 -29.06 7.12
CA ALA A 130 48.33 -30.50 7.07
C ALA A 130 47.71 -31.30 8.24
N ALA A 131 47.32 -30.61 9.33
CA ALA A 131 46.71 -31.20 10.51
C ALA A 131 45.16 -31.13 10.54
N GLY A 132 44.52 -30.60 9.50
CA GLY A 132 43.07 -30.77 9.28
C GLY A 132 42.13 -30.18 10.33
N ILE A 133 42.45 -29.02 10.92
CA ILE A 133 41.61 -28.35 11.92
C ILE A 133 41.03 -27.05 11.34
N SER A 134 39.70 -27.04 11.14
CA SER A 134 38.93 -25.87 10.69
C SER A 134 38.60 -24.93 11.86
N MET A 135 38.92 -23.64 11.72
CA MET A 135 38.46 -22.57 12.62
C MET A 135 37.65 -21.53 11.81
N GLN A 136 36.47 -21.17 12.32
CA GLN A 136 35.59 -20.14 11.76
C GLN A 136 36.19 -18.72 11.94
N PRO A 137 36.05 -17.80 10.97
CA PRO A 137 36.55 -16.43 11.10
C PRO A 137 35.52 -15.53 11.80
N MET A 138 35.87 -15.02 12.98
CA MET A 138 35.21 -13.89 13.63
C MET A 138 35.64 -12.59 12.95
N GLY A 139 34.66 -11.81 12.48
CA GLY A 139 34.87 -10.52 11.85
C GLY A 139 35.36 -9.45 12.82
N ALA A 140 36.44 -8.76 12.44
CA ALA A 140 36.88 -7.51 13.06
C ALA A 140 37.14 -6.49 11.94
N SER A 141 36.35 -5.42 11.97
CA SER A 141 36.53 -4.20 11.18
C SER A 141 37.77 -3.42 11.65
N PRO A 142 38.48 -2.70 10.76
CA PRO A 142 39.68 -1.95 11.12
C PRO A 142 39.34 -0.69 11.94
N PRO A 143 40.08 -0.40 13.03
CA PRO A 143 39.89 0.82 13.81
C PRO A 143 40.49 2.04 13.10
N SER A 144 39.77 3.17 13.16
CA SER A 144 40.18 4.49 12.69
C SER A 144 41.27 5.11 13.59
N LEU A 145 42.25 5.77 12.96
CA LEU A 145 43.34 6.54 13.58
C LEU A 145 42.84 7.73 14.42
N PRO A 146 43.37 7.97 15.63
CA PRO A 146 43.31 9.25 16.31
C PRO A 146 44.48 10.18 15.95
N THR A 147 44.17 11.47 15.97
CA THR A 147 44.96 12.64 15.56
C THR A 147 46.19 12.92 16.44
N ALA A 148 47.20 13.54 15.84
CA ALA A 148 48.50 13.91 16.42
C ALA A 148 48.42 14.91 17.59
N VAL A 149 49.26 14.69 18.61
CA VAL A 149 49.65 15.69 19.62
C VAL A 149 51.17 15.65 19.75
N ASP A 150 51.81 16.83 19.70
CA ASP A 150 53.27 17.02 19.62
C ASP A 150 54.05 16.59 20.87
N PRO A 151 55.36 16.24 20.75
CA PRO A 151 56.20 15.88 21.89
C PRO A 151 56.92 17.10 22.50
N PRO A 152 57.08 17.21 23.84
CA PRO A 152 58.00 18.18 24.43
C PRO A 152 59.41 17.61 24.60
N MET A 153 60.38 18.52 24.42
CA MET A 153 61.84 18.38 24.50
C MET A 153 62.36 17.78 25.82
N LEU A 154 63.43 16.99 25.72
CA LEU A 154 64.35 16.71 26.82
C LEU A 154 65.30 17.89 27.05
N GLU A 155 65.35 18.42 28.26
CA GLU A 155 66.48 19.20 28.76
C GLU A 155 67.11 18.50 29.98
N LEU A 156 68.43 18.32 29.91
CA LEU A 156 69.31 17.87 30.99
C LEU A 156 69.69 19.08 31.86
N MET A 157 69.32 19.09 33.15
CA MET A 157 70.06 19.86 34.17
C MET A 157 70.09 19.15 35.54
N THR A 158 71.22 19.37 36.23
CA THR A 158 71.82 18.66 37.36
C THR A 158 71.23 18.99 38.74
N PRO A 159 71.46 18.16 39.79
CA PRO A 159 70.72 18.24 41.05
C PRO A 159 71.37 19.16 42.09
N LYS A 160 70.62 20.15 42.61
CA LYS A 160 70.92 20.83 43.88
C LYS A 160 70.00 20.28 44.97
N TRP A 161 70.57 19.43 45.83
CA TRP A 161 69.88 18.84 46.97
C TRP A 161 69.65 19.90 48.05
N THR A 162 68.39 20.23 48.36
CA THR A 162 68.04 21.02 49.54
C THR A 162 67.47 20.15 50.65
N ARG A 163 67.75 20.63 51.86
CA ARG A 163 67.58 20.06 53.21
C ARG A 163 66.21 19.41 53.52
N ALA A 164 65.19 19.62 52.69
CA ALA A 164 63.84 19.09 52.86
C ALA A 164 63.73 17.56 52.63
N ALA A 165 64.55 16.99 51.74
CA ALA A 165 64.53 15.54 51.48
C ALA A 165 65.04 14.69 52.66
N ARG A 166 65.80 15.29 53.58
CA ARG A 166 66.44 14.59 54.70
C ARG A 166 65.48 14.27 55.85
N ASN A 167 64.35 14.98 55.95
CA ASN A 167 63.39 14.80 57.06
C ASN A 167 62.31 13.73 56.78
N LEU A 168 62.23 13.17 55.56
CA LEU A 168 61.23 12.16 55.20
C LEU A 168 61.69 10.71 55.46
N LEU A 169 62.98 10.49 55.77
CA LEU A 169 63.56 9.15 55.96
C LEU A 169 63.60 8.67 57.42
N TYR A 170 63.01 9.41 58.35
CA TYR A 170 62.95 9.04 59.77
C TYR A 170 61.54 9.28 60.37
N ILE A 171 60.56 8.47 59.97
CA ILE A 171 59.34 8.27 60.75
C ILE A 171 59.07 6.77 60.84
N GLY A 172 59.22 6.23 62.05
CA GLY A 172 58.87 4.85 62.40
C GLY A 172 57.35 4.65 62.55
N PRO A 173 56.88 3.39 62.56
CA PRO A 173 55.57 3.01 62.04
C PRO A 173 54.37 3.16 63.00
N ASN A 174 54.39 4.10 63.96
CA ASN A 174 53.37 4.18 65.02
C ASN A 174 52.60 5.50 65.15
N TYR A 175 52.77 6.46 64.24
CA TYR A 175 51.91 7.64 64.14
C TYR A 175 51.80 8.02 62.66
N LEU A 176 50.69 7.67 62.00
CA LEU A 176 50.21 8.25 60.74
C LEU A 176 48.80 7.66 60.47
N ASP A 177 47.82 8.13 61.23
CA ASP A 177 46.47 8.30 60.70
C ASP A 177 46.54 9.53 59.78
N GLY A 178 46.36 9.35 58.46
CA GLY A 178 46.34 10.43 57.47
C GLY A 178 47.05 10.11 56.14
N ASP A 179 46.26 10.04 55.06
CA ASP A 179 46.60 10.09 53.62
C ASP A 179 47.97 9.55 53.14
N LEU A 180 48.00 8.24 52.85
CA LEU A 180 49.05 7.56 52.06
C LEU A 180 49.22 8.12 50.64
N ILE A 181 48.16 8.72 50.07
CA ILE A 181 48.19 9.39 48.76
C ILE A 181 49.15 10.60 48.78
N GLY A 182 49.38 11.22 49.95
CA GLY A 182 50.27 12.37 50.08
C GLY A 182 51.77 12.02 50.04
N ILE A 183 52.16 10.80 50.43
CA ILE A 183 53.57 10.38 50.43
C ILE A 183 53.99 9.87 49.07
N GLU A 184 53.14 9.08 48.39
CA GLU A 184 53.36 8.65 47.01
C GLU A 184 53.40 9.84 46.04
N ASN A 185 52.48 10.80 46.19
CA ASN A 185 52.50 12.01 45.36
C ASN A 185 53.72 12.90 45.65
N LYS A 186 54.16 13.02 46.92
CA LYS A 186 55.40 13.75 47.25
C LYS A 186 56.67 13.03 46.79
N ALA A 187 56.69 11.71 46.80
CA ALA A 187 57.81 10.91 46.27
C ALA A 187 57.86 10.95 44.74
N ASN A 188 56.70 10.86 44.07
CA ASN A 188 56.58 10.98 42.61
C ASN A 188 56.91 12.39 42.10
N LEU A 189 56.57 13.44 42.86
CA LEU A 189 57.00 14.82 42.57
C LEU A 189 58.52 15.04 42.74
N ALA A 190 59.15 14.30 43.66
CA ALA A 190 60.59 14.46 43.94
C ALA A 190 61.49 13.60 43.04
N PHE A 191 61.03 12.45 42.55
CA PHE A 191 61.86 11.47 41.83
C PHE A 191 61.34 11.01 40.46
N GLY A 192 60.16 11.46 40.03
CA GLY A 192 59.55 11.08 38.76
C GLY A 192 59.02 9.63 38.73
N PRO A 193 58.07 9.31 37.83
CA PRO A 193 57.22 8.11 37.91
C PRO A 193 57.92 6.78 37.55
N LEU A 194 59.23 6.78 37.34
CA LEU A 194 59.95 5.64 36.77
C LEU A 194 60.89 4.91 37.73
N ASN A 195 61.00 5.32 38.99
CA ASN A 195 61.86 4.59 39.93
C ASN A 195 61.36 4.70 41.37
N ILE A 196 60.52 3.75 41.81
CA ILE A 196 60.64 3.06 43.12
C ILE A 196 59.96 1.68 42.99
N CYS A 197 60.74 0.61 43.15
CA CYS A 197 60.23 -0.73 43.45
C CYS A 197 59.86 -0.80 44.94
N THR A 198 58.58 -0.79 45.27
CA THR A 198 58.13 -1.26 46.59
C THR A 198 58.13 -2.80 46.62
N PRO A 199 58.77 -3.47 47.59
CA PRO A 199 59.02 -4.94 47.55
C PRO A 199 57.79 -5.83 47.81
N TRP A 200 56.59 -5.27 47.90
CA TRP A 200 55.39 -5.99 48.35
C TRP A 200 54.22 -5.71 47.43
N LEU A 201 54.16 -6.41 46.30
CA LEU A 201 52.94 -6.97 45.72
C LEU A 201 53.35 -7.90 44.58
N GLY A 202 53.27 -9.21 44.85
CA GLY A 202 53.49 -10.25 43.85
C GLY A 202 52.29 -10.36 42.91
N THR A 203 52.15 -9.42 41.98
CA THR A 203 51.28 -9.53 40.80
C THR A 203 51.82 -8.69 39.65
N ASN A 204 53.07 -8.97 39.25
CA ASN A 204 53.54 -8.73 37.89
C ASN A 204 53.99 -10.07 37.31
N ASP A 205 52.98 -10.80 36.87
CA ASP A 205 52.97 -11.58 35.65
C ASP A 205 54.08 -12.62 35.44
N VAL A 206 54.31 -13.47 36.46
CA VAL A 206 55.15 -14.67 36.30
C VAL A 206 54.62 -15.55 35.14
N ALA A 207 53.30 -15.58 34.94
CA ALA A 207 52.67 -16.35 33.86
C ALA A 207 52.92 -15.75 32.46
N LEU A 208 52.76 -14.43 32.27
CA LEU A 208 53.07 -13.80 30.99
C LEU A 208 54.57 -13.72 30.74
N LYS A 209 55.39 -13.58 31.80
CA LYS A 209 56.86 -13.65 31.72
C LYS A 209 57.33 -15.06 31.36
N MET A 210 56.72 -16.11 31.93
CA MET A 210 56.96 -17.51 31.54
C MET A 210 56.49 -17.78 30.10
N LYS A 211 55.30 -17.32 29.71
CA LYS A 211 54.79 -17.48 28.33
C LYS A 211 55.68 -16.74 27.34
N TYR A 212 56.04 -15.49 27.62
CA TYR A 212 56.93 -14.70 26.78
C TYR A 212 58.31 -15.35 26.66
N MET A 213 58.88 -15.85 27.76
CA MET A 213 60.14 -16.59 27.73
C MET A 213 60.04 -17.88 26.90
N HIS A 214 58.92 -18.61 27.00
CA HIS A 214 58.69 -19.83 26.22
C HIS A 214 58.51 -19.53 24.72
N THR A 215 57.77 -18.48 24.36
CA THR A 215 57.60 -18.04 22.97
C THR A 215 58.92 -17.55 22.37
N LEU A 216 59.73 -16.82 23.13
CA LEU A 216 61.08 -16.43 22.72
C LEU A 216 61.97 -17.65 22.47
N GLN A 217 61.90 -18.66 23.34
CA GLN A 217 62.67 -19.88 23.19
C GLN A 217 62.25 -20.65 21.92
N GLN A 218 60.94 -20.77 21.65
CA GLN A 218 60.44 -21.42 20.42
C GLN A 218 60.85 -20.65 19.15
N PHE A 219 60.84 -19.32 19.18
CA PHE A 219 61.28 -18.50 18.06
C PHE A 219 62.78 -18.66 17.77
N LEU A 220 63.62 -18.70 18.81
CA LEU A 220 65.06 -18.93 18.68
C LEU A 220 65.37 -20.32 18.09
N VAL A 221 64.66 -21.36 18.52
CA VAL A 221 64.80 -22.72 17.98
C VAL A 221 64.38 -22.80 16.51
N SER A 222 63.22 -22.23 16.15
CA SER A 222 62.75 -22.19 14.75
C SER A 222 63.68 -21.38 13.84
N SER A 223 64.31 -20.34 14.37
CA SER A 223 65.29 -19.54 13.62
C SER A 223 66.61 -20.28 13.41
N LEU A 224 67.07 -21.04 14.42
CA LEU A 224 68.21 -21.96 14.30
C LEU A 224 67.96 -23.04 13.24
N GLU A 225 66.81 -23.71 13.27
CA GLU A 225 66.45 -24.76 12.30
C GLU A 225 66.36 -24.23 10.86
N LYS A 226 65.92 -22.99 10.65
CA LYS A 226 65.85 -22.37 9.31
C LYS A 226 67.22 -22.06 8.72
N LEU A 227 68.15 -21.63 9.56
CA LEU A 227 69.54 -21.35 9.17
C LEU A 227 70.34 -22.65 8.97
N GLU A 228 70.06 -23.71 9.74
CA GLU A 228 70.71 -25.02 9.59
C GLU A 228 70.23 -25.80 8.36
N ASN A 229 68.99 -25.61 7.91
CA ASN A 229 68.41 -26.31 6.75
C ASN A 229 68.68 -25.62 5.39
N HIS A 230 69.47 -24.54 5.34
CA HIS A 230 69.87 -23.91 4.09
C HIS A 230 70.95 -24.77 3.40
N THR A 231 70.64 -25.37 2.25
CA THR A 231 71.51 -26.32 1.52
C THR A 231 72.54 -25.65 0.59
N GLY A 232 72.83 -24.36 0.77
CA GLY A 232 73.83 -23.59 0.01
C GLY A 232 74.92 -23.03 0.91
N ASP A 233 76.07 -22.64 0.34
CA ASP A 233 77.15 -22.00 1.09
C ASP A 233 76.62 -20.72 1.75
N LEU A 234 76.57 -20.73 3.09
CA LEU A 234 75.99 -19.66 3.90
C LEU A 234 76.87 -18.41 3.87
N ASP A 235 76.25 -17.23 3.76
CA ASP A 235 76.93 -15.94 3.70
C ASP A 235 77.65 -15.63 5.04
N GLU A 236 78.72 -14.83 5.03
CA GLU A 236 79.60 -14.65 6.20
C GLU A 236 78.87 -14.11 7.45
N ASN A 237 77.85 -13.27 7.22
CA ASN A 237 76.97 -12.74 8.27
C ASN A 237 75.98 -13.78 8.82
N GLU A 238 75.52 -14.71 7.99
CA GLU A 238 74.62 -15.80 8.39
C GLU A 238 75.37 -16.83 9.24
N GLN A 239 76.64 -17.10 8.90
CA GLN A 239 77.51 -17.93 9.74
C GLN A 239 77.85 -17.29 11.09
N ARG A 240 78.08 -15.97 11.14
CA ARG A 240 78.29 -15.24 12.40
C ARG A 240 77.06 -15.32 13.31
N THR A 241 75.89 -15.03 12.76
CA THR A 241 74.63 -15.09 13.51
C THR A 241 74.32 -16.49 14.03
N LEU A 242 74.63 -17.55 13.25
CA LEU A 242 74.51 -18.94 13.72
C LEU A 242 75.43 -19.25 14.92
N ARG A 243 76.69 -18.78 14.89
CA ARG A 243 77.65 -18.95 16.00
C ARG A 243 77.22 -18.18 17.24
N ASP A 244 76.74 -16.95 17.08
CA ASP A 244 76.27 -16.11 18.18
C ASP A 244 75.04 -16.72 18.87
N LEU A 245 74.09 -17.26 18.10
CA LEU A 245 72.92 -17.96 18.65
C LEU A 245 73.29 -19.22 19.44
N ARG A 246 74.31 -19.98 19.02
CA ARG A 246 74.82 -21.14 19.78
C ARG A 246 75.54 -20.74 21.08
N CYS A 247 76.23 -19.60 21.12
CA CYS A 247 77.01 -19.14 22.28
C CYS A 247 76.20 -18.35 23.33
N LEU A 248 74.94 -18.01 23.06
CA LEU A 248 74.09 -17.16 23.91
C LEU A 248 73.99 -17.65 25.37
N MET A 249 73.87 -18.96 25.60
CA MET A 249 73.74 -19.53 26.94
C MET A 249 75.03 -19.37 27.78
N LEU A 250 76.20 -19.44 27.11
CA LEU A 250 77.50 -19.25 27.75
C LEU A 250 77.68 -17.78 28.18
N GLN A 251 77.31 -16.85 27.31
CA GLN A 251 77.36 -15.41 27.57
C GLN A 251 76.51 -15.02 28.79
N GLN A 252 75.28 -15.53 28.89
CA GLN A 252 74.40 -15.25 30.04
C GLN A 252 74.97 -15.78 31.36
N LYS A 253 75.60 -16.96 31.33
CA LYS A 253 76.20 -17.56 32.53
C LYS A 253 77.38 -16.72 33.03
N LEU A 254 78.22 -16.22 32.11
CA LEU A 254 79.34 -15.35 32.42
C LEU A 254 78.87 -14.00 33.01
N GLN A 255 77.87 -13.36 32.39
CA GLN A 255 77.31 -12.08 32.87
C GLN A 255 76.76 -12.17 34.30
N ARG A 256 76.06 -13.25 34.65
CA ARG A 256 75.57 -13.47 36.03
C ARG A 256 76.71 -13.62 37.03
N HIS A 257 77.78 -14.31 36.64
CA HIS A 257 78.94 -14.50 37.51
C HIS A 257 79.65 -13.17 37.80
N VAL A 258 79.84 -12.35 36.77
CA VAL A 258 80.43 -11.00 36.88
C VAL A 258 79.56 -10.09 37.76
N ALA A 259 78.23 -10.09 37.57
CA ALA A 259 77.33 -9.28 38.39
C ALA A 259 77.40 -9.65 39.88
N LYS A 260 77.51 -10.94 40.20
CA LYS A 260 77.56 -11.44 41.58
C LYS A 260 78.86 -11.02 42.29
N THR A 261 80.01 -11.13 41.62
CA THR A 261 81.30 -10.70 42.17
C THR A 261 81.40 -9.18 42.28
N HIS A 262 80.79 -8.44 41.37
CA HIS A 262 80.73 -6.98 41.45
C HIS A 262 79.87 -6.51 42.62
N SER A 263 78.74 -7.18 42.89
CA SER A 263 77.86 -6.87 44.03
C SER A 263 78.55 -7.15 45.37
N THR A 264 79.31 -8.23 45.51
CA THR A 264 80.04 -8.52 46.75
C THR A 264 81.22 -7.58 46.98
N LYS A 265 81.90 -7.11 45.92
CA LYS A 265 82.92 -6.06 46.03
C LYS A 265 82.34 -4.69 46.39
N LEU A 266 81.17 -4.34 45.84
CA LEU A 266 80.47 -3.10 46.20
C LEU A 266 80.01 -3.08 47.67
N ALA A 267 79.63 -4.23 48.22
CA ALA A 267 79.29 -4.37 49.64
C ALA A 267 80.48 -4.12 50.59
N LEU A 268 81.72 -4.20 50.11
CA LEU A 268 82.94 -3.88 50.86
C LEU A 268 83.39 -2.42 50.70
N LEU A 269 82.81 -1.66 49.76
CA LEU A 269 83.24 -0.28 49.42
C LEU A 269 82.23 0.81 49.84
N GLY A 270 81.08 0.44 50.41
CA GLY A 270 80.09 1.38 50.93
C GLY A 270 80.08 1.45 52.46
N GLU A 271 80.62 2.54 53.01
CA GLU A 271 80.66 2.96 54.43
C GLU A 271 81.72 2.32 55.36
N PRO A 272 82.76 3.08 55.77
CA PRO A 272 83.85 2.66 56.67
C PRO A 272 83.50 2.87 58.16
N SER A 273 82.39 2.29 58.63
CA SER A 273 82.13 2.14 60.08
C SER A 273 82.05 0.66 60.44
N ALA A 274 83.21 0.04 60.41
CA ALA A 274 83.49 -1.26 60.98
C ALA A 274 83.14 -1.31 62.49
N VAL A 275 82.60 -2.46 62.91
CA VAL A 275 82.46 -2.95 64.30
C VAL A 275 81.57 -2.10 65.21
N ASP A 276 80.33 -2.56 65.40
CA ASP A 276 79.38 -2.00 66.37
C ASP A 276 79.98 -2.02 67.80
N ARG A 277 80.32 -0.83 68.31
CA ARG A 277 80.90 -0.59 69.65
C ARG A 277 79.98 -1.11 70.78
N LYS A 278 78.69 -1.37 70.47
CA LYS A 278 77.67 -1.89 71.40
C LYS A 278 77.86 -3.36 71.77
N SER A 279 78.57 -4.14 70.96
CA SER A 279 78.73 -5.59 71.20
C SER A 279 79.67 -5.95 72.37
N PHE A 280 80.48 -4.99 72.86
CA PHE A 280 81.52 -5.22 73.88
C PHE A 280 81.22 -4.62 75.27
N ARG A 281 79.99 -4.14 75.54
CA ARG A 281 79.63 -3.52 76.83
C ARG A 281 79.03 -4.55 77.81
N ARG A 282 79.64 -4.75 79.00
CA ARG A 282 79.09 -5.62 80.07
C ARG A 282 77.72 -5.11 80.57
N ARG A 283 76.74 -6.01 80.69
CA ARG A 283 75.36 -5.71 81.14
C ARG A 283 75.25 -5.62 82.67
N ARG A 284 74.54 -4.61 83.19
CA ARG A 284 74.05 -4.55 84.58
C ARG A 284 72.83 -5.47 84.75
N PRO A 285 72.63 -6.12 85.91
CA PRO A 285 71.42 -6.90 86.19
C PRO A 285 70.19 -5.99 86.34
N VAL A 286 69.05 -6.43 85.79
CA VAL A 286 67.79 -5.69 85.64
C VAL A 286 66.87 -5.94 86.83
N SER A 287 66.14 -4.90 87.28
CA SER A 287 65.22 -4.96 88.41
C SER A 287 63.93 -5.75 88.09
N ARG A 288 63.39 -6.47 89.08
CA ARG A 288 62.15 -7.28 88.95
C ARG A 288 60.91 -6.43 88.59
N VAL A 289 60.91 -5.14 88.92
CA VAL A 289 59.82 -4.20 88.56
C VAL A 289 59.85 -3.84 87.07
N GLU A 290 61.05 -3.72 86.48
CA GLU A 290 61.23 -3.44 85.05
C GLU A 290 60.79 -4.64 84.19
N LEU A 291 61.05 -5.86 84.64
CA LEU A 291 60.60 -7.09 83.97
C LEU A 291 59.07 -7.21 83.91
N GLN A 292 58.35 -6.86 84.99
CA GLN A 292 56.88 -6.86 84.98
C GLN A 292 56.29 -5.73 84.13
N GLY A 293 56.95 -4.57 84.09
CA GLY A 293 56.61 -3.48 83.17
C GLY A 293 56.74 -3.90 81.71
N ASP A 294 57.86 -4.53 81.37
CA ASP A 294 58.14 -5.07 80.03
C ASP A 294 57.14 -6.16 79.63
N GLU A 295 56.74 -7.05 80.54
CA GLU A 295 55.77 -8.10 80.25
C GLU A 295 54.36 -7.53 80.01
N ARG A 296 53.95 -6.52 80.78
CA ARG A 296 52.70 -5.78 80.55
C ARG A 296 52.73 -5.00 79.25
N GLU A 297 53.84 -4.35 78.91
CA GLU A 297 54.01 -3.68 77.62
C GLU A 297 53.97 -4.67 76.45
N LYS A 298 54.64 -5.82 76.57
CA LYS A 298 54.60 -6.87 75.54
C LYS A 298 53.19 -7.41 75.34
N ARG A 299 52.44 -7.66 76.41
CA ARG A 299 51.02 -8.07 76.32
C ARG A 299 50.16 -6.97 75.66
N LYS A 300 50.34 -5.71 76.04
CA LYS A 300 49.62 -4.58 75.41
C LYS A 300 49.96 -4.44 73.92
N LYS A 301 51.24 -4.55 73.54
CA LYS A 301 51.69 -4.51 72.14
C LYS A 301 51.16 -5.71 71.34
N SER A 302 51.14 -6.91 71.91
CA SER A 302 50.58 -8.10 71.26
C SER A 302 49.07 -7.98 71.02
N VAL A 303 48.29 -7.51 72.01
CA VAL A 303 46.85 -7.27 71.85
C VAL A 303 46.57 -6.14 70.85
N ALA A 304 47.38 -5.07 70.86
CA ALA A 304 47.25 -3.99 69.88
C ALA A 304 47.56 -4.46 68.45
N MET A 305 48.59 -5.31 68.28
CA MET A 305 48.91 -5.94 66.99
C MET A 305 47.80 -6.87 66.51
N GLU A 306 47.22 -7.68 67.39
CA GLU A 306 46.09 -8.57 67.05
C GLU A 306 44.85 -7.74 66.65
N LYS A 307 44.56 -6.65 67.38
CA LYS A 307 43.45 -5.73 67.06
C LYS A 307 43.69 -5.00 65.73
N LYS A 308 44.93 -4.57 65.46
CA LYS A 308 45.32 -3.98 64.17
C LYS A 308 45.17 -4.98 63.03
N ARG A 309 45.62 -6.23 63.22
CA ARG A 309 45.47 -7.31 62.22
C ARG A 309 44.00 -7.61 61.92
N ARG A 310 43.13 -7.61 62.94
CA ARG A 310 41.68 -7.74 62.76
C ARG A 310 41.07 -6.55 62.03
N ALA A 311 41.50 -5.33 62.33
CA ALA A 311 41.06 -4.13 61.63
C ALA A 311 41.48 -4.12 60.16
N ASP A 312 42.73 -4.45 59.85
CA ASP A 312 43.26 -4.55 58.49
C ASP A 312 42.50 -5.62 57.67
N HIS A 313 42.24 -6.78 58.29
CA HIS A 313 41.43 -7.83 57.66
C HIS A 313 39.99 -7.37 57.40
N GLN A 314 39.37 -6.64 58.34
CA GLN A 314 38.03 -6.10 58.16
C GLN A 314 37.99 -5.03 57.06
N THR A 315 39.02 -4.19 56.95
CA THR A 315 39.15 -3.19 55.88
C THR A 315 39.32 -3.86 54.51
N TYR A 316 40.11 -4.93 54.44
CA TYR A 316 40.25 -5.74 53.22
C TYR A 316 38.92 -6.36 52.79
N LEU A 317 38.17 -6.98 53.72
CA LEU A 317 36.85 -7.52 53.43
C LEU A 317 35.87 -6.44 52.96
N LYS A 318 35.89 -5.25 53.59
CA LYS A 318 35.09 -4.10 53.14
C LYS A 318 35.48 -3.64 51.74
N ALA A 319 36.76 -3.62 51.40
CA ALA A 319 37.23 -3.26 50.06
C ALA A 319 36.74 -4.25 49.00
N ILE A 320 36.78 -5.55 49.29
CA ILE A 320 36.23 -6.59 48.40
C ILE A 320 34.72 -6.38 48.20
N LEU A 321 33.98 -6.15 49.29
CA LEU A 321 32.53 -5.93 49.24
C LEU A 321 32.16 -4.64 48.51
N ASN A 322 32.97 -3.59 48.61
CA ASN A 322 32.76 -2.37 47.86
C ASN A 322 33.06 -2.56 46.37
N HIS A 323 34.19 -3.20 46.03
CA HIS A 323 34.52 -3.52 44.65
C HIS A 323 33.43 -4.39 43.99
N SER A 324 32.90 -5.39 44.70
CA SER A 324 31.83 -6.23 44.15
C SER A 324 30.55 -5.42 43.89
N ARG A 325 30.18 -4.51 44.80
CA ARG A 325 29.05 -3.58 44.59
C ARG A 325 29.27 -2.68 43.38
N GLU A 326 30.45 -2.06 43.27
CA GLU A 326 30.81 -1.19 42.15
C GLU A 326 30.79 -1.94 40.82
N PHE A 327 31.32 -3.18 40.80
CA PHE A 327 31.29 -4.05 39.63
C PHE A 327 29.85 -4.33 39.14
N PHE A 328 28.95 -4.70 40.06
CA PHE A 328 27.55 -4.93 39.71
C PHE A 328 26.84 -3.65 39.26
N VAL A 329 27.13 -2.51 39.90
CA VAL A 329 26.58 -1.20 39.49
C VAL A 329 27.07 -0.82 38.10
N TYR A 330 28.36 -1.00 37.81
CA TYR A 330 28.94 -0.74 36.49
C TYR A 330 28.25 -1.58 35.41
N HIS A 331 28.16 -2.90 35.59
CA HIS A 331 27.51 -3.77 34.60
C HIS A 331 26.01 -3.48 34.46
N LYS A 332 25.32 -3.11 35.54
CA LYS A 332 23.93 -2.65 35.49
C LYS A 332 23.81 -1.37 34.66
N ASN A 333 24.71 -0.41 34.83
CA ASN A 333 24.74 0.84 34.08
C ASN A 333 25.05 0.60 32.59
N VAL A 334 26.01 -0.26 32.26
CA VAL A 334 26.31 -0.65 30.88
C VAL A 334 25.08 -1.28 30.22
N LYS A 335 24.40 -2.21 30.91
CA LYS A 335 23.16 -2.82 30.41
C LYS A 335 22.05 -1.79 30.19
N ALA A 336 21.92 -0.80 31.09
CA ALA A 336 20.97 0.29 30.94
C ALA A 336 21.30 1.19 29.73
N GLN A 337 22.57 1.50 29.50
CA GLN A 337 23.00 2.28 28.33
C GLN A 337 22.74 1.56 27.02
N VAL A 338 23.08 0.26 26.94
CA VAL A 338 22.77 -0.56 25.75
C VAL A 338 21.27 -0.59 25.47
N SER A 339 20.44 -0.76 26.50
CA SER A 339 18.97 -0.72 26.36
C SER A 339 18.46 0.65 25.90
N LYS A 340 19.05 1.74 26.41
CA LYS A 340 18.70 3.12 26.01
C LYS A 340 19.03 3.36 24.53
N SER A 341 20.21 2.97 24.07
CA SER A 341 20.61 3.07 22.66
C SER A 341 19.72 2.21 21.76
N ALA A 342 19.38 0.98 22.16
CA ALA A 342 18.47 0.12 21.40
C ALA A 342 17.07 0.74 21.25
N LYS A 343 16.53 1.34 22.32
CA LYS A 343 15.24 2.07 22.26
C LYS A 343 15.30 3.29 21.34
N ALA A 344 16.42 4.03 21.35
CA ALA A 344 16.60 5.19 20.48
C ALA A 344 16.67 4.78 18.99
N VAL A 345 17.39 3.71 18.67
CA VAL A 345 17.46 3.16 17.30
C VAL A 345 16.08 2.66 16.85
N LYS A 346 15.35 1.95 17.71
CA LYS A 346 13.97 1.52 17.41
C LYS A 346 13.07 2.73 17.12
N GLY A 347 13.11 3.75 17.97
CA GLY A 347 12.34 4.99 17.76
C GLY A 347 12.68 5.70 16.44
N PHE A 348 13.95 5.70 16.03
CA PHE A 348 14.34 6.25 14.72
C PHE A 348 13.79 5.43 13.55
N ILE A 349 13.83 4.10 13.63
CA ILE A 349 13.28 3.21 12.61
C ILE A 349 11.76 3.42 12.51
N ASP A 350 11.06 3.43 13.65
CA ASP A 350 9.60 3.65 13.70
C ASP A 350 9.23 5.03 13.13
N GLN A 351 10.02 6.08 13.44
CA GLN A 351 9.80 7.42 12.89
C GLN A 351 10.06 7.49 11.38
N LYS A 352 11.09 6.78 10.88
CA LYS A 352 11.38 6.72 9.45
C LYS A 352 10.30 5.95 8.69
N ALA A 353 9.80 4.84 9.26
CA ALA A 353 8.68 4.08 8.71
C ALA A 353 7.41 4.94 8.65
N SER A 354 7.03 5.61 9.74
CA SER A 354 5.85 6.48 9.76
C SER A 354 5.95 7.69 8.82
N LYS A 355 7.16 8.22 8.59
CA LYS A 355 7.37 9.27 7.57
C LYS A 355 7.21 8.74 6.14
N ALA A 356 7.68 7.53 5.86
CA ALA A 356 7.51 6.89 4.56
C ALA A 356 6.02 6.61 4.26
N GLU A 357 5.31 6.03 5.24
CA GLU A 357 3.87 5.76 5.17
C GLU A 357 3.05 7.04 4.89
N ARG A 358 3.34 8.14 5.59
CA ARG A 358 2.67 9.43 5.35
C ARG A 358 2.91 10.03 3.96
N GLU A 359 4.10 9.83 3.41
CA GLU A 359 4.42 10.32 2.06
C GLU A 359 3.74 9.47 0.99
N GLU A 360 3.68 8.15 1.20
CA GLU A 360 2.92 7.22 0.36
C GLU A 360 1.42 7.56 0.36
N ASP A 361 0.81 7.74 1.54
CA ASP A 361 -0.58 8.18 1.70
C ASP A 361 -0.86 9.52 0.98
N ARG A 362 0.12 10.43 0.99
CA ARG A 362 -0.01 11.75 0.35
C ARG A 362 0.02 11.61 -1.17
N GLN A 363 0.93 10.80 -1.70
CA GLN A 363 1.00 10.52 -3.14
C GLN A 363 -0.25 9.79 -3.64
N GLU A 364 -0.74 8.80 -2.89
CA GLU A 364 -1.99 8.10 -3.20
C GLU A 364 -3.18 9.08 -3.22
N LYS A 365 -3.29 9.97 -2.23
CA LYS A 365 -4.34 11.01 -2.21
C LYS A 365 -4.24 11.96 -3.40
N LEU A 366 -3.04 12.33 -3.85
CA LEU A 366 -2.85 13.19 -5.02
C LEU A 366 -3.26 12.46 -6.31
N ARG A 367 -2.88 11.20 -6.48
CA ARG A 367 -3.30 10.37 -7.61
C ARG A 367 -4.81 10.16 -7.64
N LEU A 368 -5.42 9.83 -6.50
CA LEU A 368 -6.88 9.74 -6.35
C LEU A 368 -7.57 11.07 -6.65
N LYS A 369 -6.97 12.21 -6.27
CA LYS A 369 -7.52 13.54 -6.58
C LYS A 369 -7.46 13.83 -8.08
N ALA A 370 -6.38 13.48 -8.77
CA ALA A 370 -6.28 13.60 -10.23
C ALA A 370 -7.33 12.73 -10.95
N LEU A 371 -7.50 11.48 -10.51
CA LEU A 371 -8.56 10.60 -11.02
C LEU A 371 -9.97 11.18 -10.79
N LYS A 372 -10.25 11.73 -9.60
CA LYS A 372 -11.53 12.38 -9.30
C LYS A 372 -11.79 13.62 -10.15
N ALA A 373 -10.74 14.32 -10.57
CA ALA A 373 -10.83 15.47 -11.46
C ALA A 373 -10.95 15.08 -12.95
N ASN A 374 -10.97 13.77 -13.29
CA ASN A 374 -10.90 13.24 -14.65
C ASN A 374 -9.65 13.68 -15.44
N ASP A 375 -8.58 14.06 -14.75
CA ASP A 375 -7.31 14.46 -15.37
C ASP A 375 -6.39 13.24 -15.50
N MET A 376 -6.50 12.57 -16.64
CA MET A 376 -5.73 11.35 -16.95
C MET A 376 -4.27 11.64 -17.28
N GLU A 377 -3.94 12.85 -17.72
CA GLU A 377 -2.57 13.23 -18.06
C GLU A 377 -1.76 13.49 -16.80
N ALA A 378 -2.31 14.28 -15.86
CA ALA A 378 -1.70 14.46 -14.55
C ALA A 378 -1.58 13.13 -13.81
N TYR A 379 -2.59 12.26 -13.88
CA TYR A 379 -2.53 10.92 -13.30
C TYR A 379 -1.44 10.06 -13.96
N GLY A 380 -1.35 10.04 -15.30
CA GLY A 380 -0.32 9.30 -16.03
C GLY A 380 1.10 9.73 -15.67
N LYS A 381 1.33 11.05 -15.51
CA LYS A 381 2.61 11.60 -15.03
C LYS A 381 2.91 11.16 -13.60
N LEU A 382 1.94 11.27 -12.68
CA LEU A 382 2.09 10.84 -11.28
C LEU A 382 2.32 9.33 -11.12
N VAL A 383 1.78 8.50 -12.02
CA VAL A 383 2.00 7.05 -12.06
C VAL A 383 3.38 6.72 -12.65
N ALA A 384 3.81 7.43 -13.69
CA ALA A 384 5.15 7.28 -14.27
C ALA A 384 6.23 7.70 -13.25
N GLU A 385 6.01 8.78 -12.50
CA GLU A 385 6.87 9.21 -11.39
C GLU A 385 6.93 8.18 -10.26
N ALA A 386 5.81 7.52 -9.98
CA ALA A 386 5.72 6.43 -9.00
C ALA A 386 6.52 5.19 -9.38
N LYS A 387 6.83 5.02 -10.67
CA LYS A 387 7.35 3.77 -11.26
C LYS A 387 6.52 2.54 -10.89
N ASN A 388 5.21 2.71 -10.75
CA ASN A 388 4.33 1.59 -10.46
C ASN A 388 4.10 0.79 -11.75
N GLU A 389 4.82 -0.32 -11.90
CA GLU A 389 4.76 -1.20 -13.08
C GLU A 389 3.34 -1.74 -13.32
N ARG A 390 2.58 -2.01 -12.25
CA ARG A 390 1.20 -2.53 -12.32
C ARG A 390 0.24 -1.53 -12.93
N LEU A 391 0.25 -0.28 -12.45
CA LEU A 391 -0.63 0.78 -12.97
C LEU A 391 -0.24 1.18 -14.40
N THR A 392 1.05 1.19 -14.72
CA THR A 392 1.54 1.46 -16.09
C THR A 392 1.12 0.37 -17.08
N TYR A 393 1.17 -0.90 -16.67
CA TYR A 393 0.67 -2.02 -17.47
C TYR A 393 -0.85 -1.96 -17.70
N LEU A 394 -1.61 -1.62 -16.65
CA LEU A 394 -3.06 -1.40 -16.76
C LEU A 394 -3.39 -0.26 -17.74
N LEU A 395 -2.64 0.83 -17.70
CA LEU A 395 -2.80 1.96 -18.63
C LEU A 395 -2.51 1.57 -20.08
N SER A 396 -1.44 0.81 -20.34
CA SER A 396 -1.12 0.40 -21.72
C SER A 396 -2.12 -0.61 -22.29
N GLN A 397 -2.57 -1.57 -21.49
CA GLN A 397 -3.63 -2.51 -21.92
C GLN A 397 -4.96 -1.80 -22.18
N THR A 398 -5.35 -0.86 -21.30
CA THR A 398 -6.59 -0.10 -21.48
C THR A 398 -6.55 0.80 -22.70
N ASN A 399 -5.40 1.43 -23.01
CA ASN A 399 -5.26 2.22 -24.24
C ASN A 399 -5.39 1.36 -25.50
N SER A 400 -4.74 0.19 -25.55
CA SER A 400 -4.88 -0.75 -26.68
C SER A 400 -6.34 -1.18 -26.93
N TYR A 401 -7.10 -1.32 -25.85
CA TYR A 401 -8.54 -1.61 -25.92
C TYR A 401 -9.35 -0.46 -26.51
N LEU A 402 -9.09 0.78 -26.09
CA LEU A 402 -9.74 1.97 -26.66
C LEU A 402 -9.53 2.04 -28.17
N ASP A 403 -8.33 1.73 -28.64
CA ASP A 403 -8.04 1.71 -30.08
C ASP A 403 -8.81 0.61 -30.83
N SER A 404 -9.03 -0.54 -30.19
CA SER A 404 -9.84 -1.62 -30.75
C SER A 404 -11.30 -1.20 -30.93
N ILE A 405 -11.91 -0.57 -29.91
CA ILE A 405 -13.27 -0.03 -30.02
C ILE A 405 -13.33 1.07 -31.08
N ARG A 406 -12.37 2.01 -31.08
CA ARG A 406 -12.30 3.09 -32.07
C ARG A 406 -12.31 2.52 -33.49
N LYS A 407 -11.55 1.45 -33.75
CA LYS A 407 -11.53 0.72 -35.03
C LYS A 407 -12.88 0.08 -35.35
N LEU A 408 -13.51 -0.61 -34.39
CA LEU A 408 -14.82 -1.25 -34.57
C LEU A 408 -15.94 -0.24 -34.88
N VAL A 409 -15.95 0.90 -34.20
CA VAL A 409 -16.94 1.97 -34.47
C VAL A 409 -16.71 2.58 -35.86
N ARG A 410 -15.45 2.77 -36.29
CA ARG A 410 -15.13 3.19 -37.66
C ARG A 410 -15.63 2.18 -38.71
N GLN A 411 -15.47 0.87 -38.46
CA GLN A 411 -15.99 -0.18 -39.35
C GLN A 411 -17.53 -0.15 -39.42
N HIS A 412 -18.20 0.06 -38.29
CA HIS A 412 -19.66 0.20 -38.25
C HIS A 412 -20.13 1.40 -39.09
N LYS A 413 -19.48 2.57 -38.96
CA LYS A 413 -19.77 3.74 -39.81
C LYS A 413 -19.58 3.44 -41.31
N LYS A 414 -18.47 2.79 -41.68
CA LYS A 414 -18.18 2.40 -43.08
C LYS A 414 -19.25 1.45 -43.64
N LYS A 415 -19.73 0.48 -42.85
CA LYS A 415 -20.78 -0.47 -43.27
C LYS A 415 -22.09 0.22 -43.64
N HIS A 416 -22.41 1.32 -42.97
CA HIS A 416 -23.65 2.09 -43.17
C HIS A 416 -23.52 3.22 -44.20
N HIS A 417 -22.43 3.28 -44.99
CA HIS A 417 -22.23 4.26 -46.07
C HIS A 417 -22.39 5.74 -45.64
N VAL A 418 -22.07 6.06 -44.38
CA VAL A 418 -21.94 7.46 -43.95
C VAL A 418 -20.56 7.94 -44.39
N VAL A 419 -20.50 8.56 -45.57
CA VAL A 419 -19.29 9.22 -46.07
C VAL A 419 -19.25 10.59 -45.41
N ASP A 420 -18.49 10.70 -44.32
CA ASP A 420 -18.05 12.01 -43.85
C ASP A 420 -16.96 12.47 -44.82
N GLU A 421 -17.20 13.56 -45.55
CA GLU A 421 -16.27 14.17 -46.52
C GLU A 421 -14.89 14.47 -45.88
N TYR A 422 -14.87 14.61 -44.55
CA TYR A 422 -13.67 14.75 -43.72
C TYR A 422 -12.84 13.46 -43.55
N THR A 423 -13.44 12.27 -43.58
CA THR A 423 -12.69 11.00 -43.41
C THR A 423 -11.82 10.73 -44.64
N ALA A 424 -12.28 11.15 -45.83
CA ALA A 424 -11.53 11.06 -47.08
C ALA A 424 -10.31 11.99 -47.11
N HIS A 425 -10.37 13.15 -46.42
CA HIS A 425 -9.25 14.09 -46.34
C HIS A 425 -8.13 13.62 -45.38
N TYR A 426 -8.46 12.75 -44.41
CA TYR A 426 -7.51 12.07 -43.53
C TYR A 426 -6.84 10.86 -44.21
N ASP A 427 -7.59 10.09 -45.02
CA ASP A 427 -7.08 8.89 -45.72
C ASP A 427 -5.99 9.22 -46.76
N ALA A 428 -5.95 10.45 -47.30
CA ALA A 428 -4.90 10.88 -48.24
C ALA A 428 -3.52 11.15 -47.60
N HIS A 429 -3.44 11.32 -46.28
CA HIS A 429 -2.22 11.72 -45.56
C HIS A 429 -1.61 10.64 -44.67
N HIS A 430 -2.20 9.44 -44.57
CA HIS A 430 -1.74 8.38 -43.65
C HIS A 430 -1.21 7.10 -44.32
N ASP A 431 -1.22 7.00 -45.66
CA ASP A 431 -0.66 5.83 -46.36
C ASP A 431 0.85 5.97 -46.65
N GLY A 432 1.54 6.90 -45.97
CA GLY A 432 2.87 7.35 -46.38
C GLY A 432 3.83 7.88 -45.32
N SER A 433 3.74 7.52 -44.04
CA SER A 433 4.88 7.68 -43.12
C SER A 433 4.76 6.84 -41.85
N LYS A 434 5.77 6.01 -41.61
CA LYS A 434 6.05 5.43 -40.29
C LYS A 434 6.87 6.46 -39.50
N ASP A 435 6.22 7.46 -38.91
CA ASP A 435 6.86 8.32 -37.91
C ASP A 435 6.05 8.32 -36.62
N ALA A 436 6.71 7.88 -35.55
CA ALA A 436 6.13 7.50 -34.27
C ALA A 436 5.96 8.67 -33.29
N ASN A 437 5.65 9.88 -33.77
CA ASN A 437 5.51 11.08 -32.91
C ASN A 437 4.41 12.03 -33.44
N ALA A 438 3.18 11.56 -33.49
CA ALA A 438 2.00 12.39 -33.75
C ALA A 438 0.79 11.87 -32.94
N ASP A 439 0.91 11.85 -31.61
CA ASP A 439 -0.15 11.41 -30.69
C ASP A 439 -0.76 12.58 -29.87
N ASP A 440 -0.64 13.82 -30.33
CA ASP A 440 -0.92 15.01 -29.50
C ASP A 440 -2.25 15.77 -29.76
N ASP A 441 -3.16 15.30 -30.63
CA ASP A 441 -4.44 16.01 -30.88
C ASP A 441 -5.71 15.13 -30.87
N ASP A 442 -5.58 13.83 -30.59
CA ASP A 442 -6.64 12.84 -30.87
C ASP A 442 -7.59 12.54 -29.69
N ASP A 443 -7.30 13.01 -28.47
CA ASP A 443 -8.09 12.66 -27.27
C ASP A 443 -9.29 13.59 -26.99
N LEU A 444 -9.44 14.70 -27.73
CA LEU A 444 -10.53 15.67 -27.54
C LEU A 444 -11.68 15.58 -28.57
N ASN A 445 -11.54 14.83 -29.65
CA ASN A 445 -12.36 15.08 -30.85
C ASN A 445 -13.64 14.23 -31.01
N TYR A 446 -13.91 13.25 -30.12
CA TYR A 446 -15.16 12.46 -30.22
C TYR A 446 -16.40 13.22 -29.76
N LEU A 447 -16.24 14.21 -28.86
CA LEU A 447 -17.32 15.14 -28.48
C LEU A 447 -17.62 16.18 -29.56
N GLU A 448 -16.60 16.58 -30.35
CA GLU A 448 -16.79 17.49 -31.47
C GLU A 448 -17.57 16.84 -32.61
N ILE A 449 -17.35 15.55 -32.88
CA ILE A 449 -18.17 14.77 -33.83
C ILE A 449 -19.65 14.75 -33.40
N ALA A 450 -19.94 14.78 -32.09
CA ALA A 450 -21.30 14.83 -31.56
C ALA A 450 -21.90 16.25 -31.44
N SER A 451 -21.06 17.30 -31.40
CA SER A 451 -21.48 18.67 -31.02
C SER A 451 -21.38 19.73 -32.14
N LYS A 452 -20.83 19.42 -33.32
CA LYS A 452 -20.66 20.39 -34.42
C LYS A 452 -21.92 20.66 -35.28
N GLY A 453 -23.10 20.21 -34.86
CA GLY A 453 -24.36 20.65 -35.50
C GLY A 453 -24.83 21.99 -34.93
N GLU A 454 -25.45 22.86 -35.74
CA GLU A 454 -26.16 24.04 -35.22
C GLU A 454 -27.20 23.61 -34.17
N LEU A 455 -27.47 24.46 -33.16
CA LEU A 455 -28.51 24.17 -32.19
C LEU A 455 -29.85 24.02 -32.94
N PRO A 456 -30.50 22.85 -32.91
CA PRO A 456 -31.74 22.67 -33.64
C PRO A 456 -32.80 23.57 -33.00
N ARG A 457 -33.49 24.33 -33.85
CA ARG A 457 -34.72 25.02 -33.43
C ARG A 457 -35.75 23.98 -32.96
N GLN A 458 -36.63 24.39 -32.05
CA GLN A 458 -37.78 23.57 -31.69
C GLN A 458 -38.59 23.23 -32.96
N PRO A 459 -38.96 21.95 -33.18
CA PRO A 459 -39.82 21.55 -34.30
C PRO A 459 -41.14 22.32 -34.27
N LEU A 460 -41.63 22.77 -35.42
CA LEU A 460 -42.89 23.50 -35.52
C LEU A 460 -44.09 22.61 -35.14
N MET A 461 -43.96 21.29 -35.32
CA MET A 461 -44.96 20.32 -34.87
C MET A 461 -45.09 20.21 -33.34
N LEU A 462 -44.12 20.74 -32.58
CA LEU A 462 -44.12 20.68 -31.13
C LEU A 462 -44.83 21.91 -30.54
N VAL A 463 -46.06 21.72 -30.07
CA VAL A 463 -46.96 22.78 -29.58
C VAL A 463 -47.13 22.66 -28.05
N GLY A 464 -47.56 23.72 -27.36
CA GLY A 464 -47.96 23.65 -25.95
C GLY A 464 -46.88 23.98 -24.92
N GLY A 465 -45.71 24.45 -25.37
CA GLY A 465 -44.66 25.04 -24.52
C GLY A 465 -43.31 25.14 -25.25
N ASP A 466 -42.35 25.81 -24.61
CA ASP A 466 -40.99 25.98 -25.14
C ASP A 466 -40.02 24.97 -24.51
N LEU A 467 -39.10 24.44 -25.31
CA LEU A 467 -38.02 23.58 -24.83
C LEU A 467 -36.97 24.40 -24.07
N LYS A 468 -36.55 23.89 -22.90
CA LYS A 468 -35.45 24.48 -22.13
C LYS A 468 -34.11 24.26 -22.85
N GLU A 469 -33.11 25.09 -22.56
CA GLU A 469 -31.80 25.03 -23.22
C GLU A 469 -31.14 23.63 -23.13
N TYR A 470 -31.18 23.01 -21.95
CA TYR A 470 -30.65 21.65 -21.81
C TYR A 470 -31.45 20.65 -22.66
N GLN A 471 -32.77 20.82 -22.82
CA GLN A 471 -33.58 19.93 -23.66
C GLN A 471 -33.20 20.09 -25.14
N LEU A 472 -32.92 21.31 -25.59
CA LEU A 472 -32.40 21.58 -26.94
C LEU A 472 -31.03 20.94 -27.17
N ARG A 473 -30.09 21.06 -26.21
CA ARG A 473 -28.79 20.35 -26.30
C ARG A 473 -28.97 18.82 -26.29
N GLY A 474 -29.98 18.32 -25.56
CA GLY A 474 -30.33 16.90 -25.57
C GLY A 474 -30.87 16.44 -26.92
N LEU A 475 -31.73 17.26 -27.53
CA LEU A 475 -32.24 17.05 -28.89
C LEU A 475 -31.11 17.05 -29.92
N GLN A 476 -30.22 18.05 -29.86
CA GLN A 476 -29.03 18.15 -30.71
C GLN A 476 -28.18 16.87 -30.65
N TRP A 477 -27.90 16.38 -29.44
CA TRP A 477 -27.16 15.14 -29.25
C TRP A 477 -27.87 13.93 -29.88
N MET A 478 -29.18 13.78 -29.68
CA MET A 478 -29.95 12.68 -30.28
C MET A 478 -30.04 12.79 -31.81
N VAL A 479 -30.14 14.00 -32.37
CA VAL A 479 -30.12 14.24 -33.81
C VAL A 479 -28.76 13.87 -34.41
N SER A 480 -27.67 14.24 -33.74
CA SER A 480 -26.32 13.84 -34.14
C SER A 480 -26.17 12.32 -34.16
N LEU A 481 -26.72 11.61 -33.17
CA LEU A 481 -26.75 10.13 -33.19
C LEU A 481 -27.56 9.57 -34.36
N TYR A 482 -28.72 10.16 -34.65
CA TYR A 482 -29.57 9.73 -35.76
C TYR A 482 -28.85 9.87 -37.10
N ASP A 483 -28.23 11.04 -37.35
CA ASP A 483 -27.50 11.36 -38.59
C ASP A 483 -26.26 10.47 -38.76
N ASN A 484 -25.59 10.11 -37.66
CA ASN A 484 -24.44 9.20 -37.67
C ASN A 484 -24.81 7.70 -37.71
N HIS A 485 -26.10 7.35 -37.74
CA HIS A 485 -26.58 5.98 -37.59
C HIS A 485 -26.04 5.26 -36.33
N LEU A 486 -25.92 6.04 -35.25
CA LEU A 486 -25.55 5.55 -33.94
C LEU A 486 -26.78 5.47 -33.03
N ASN A 487 -26.62 4.69 -31.96
CA ASN A 487 -27.64 4.45 -30.96
C ASN A 487 -27.21 5.06 -29.62
N GLY A 488 -28.16 5.36 -28.73
CA GLY A 488 -27.86 6.11 -27.51
C GLY A 488 -28.68 5.72 -26.29
N ILE A 489 -28.17 6.14 -25.12
CA ILE A 489 -28.81 6.06 -23.81
C ILE A 489 -28.99 7.48 -23.27
N LEU A 490 -30.24 7.91 -23.14
CA LEU A 490 -30.60 9.11 -22.40
C LEU A 490 -30.80 8.74 -20.93
N ALA A 491 -29.77 8.98 -20.13
CA ALA A 491 -29.68 8.69 -18.70
C ALA A 491 -29.85 9.95 -17.83
N ASP A 492 -30.54 10.97 -18.34
CA ASP A 492 -30.92 12.16 -17.59
C ASP A 492 -31.65 11.82 -16.29
N GLU A 493 -31.39 12.59 -15.24
CA GLU A 493 -32.10 12.49 -13.97
C GLU A 493 -33.62 12.54 -14.19
N MET A 494 -34.33 11.82 -13.34
CA MET A 494 -35.79 11.80 -13.35
C MET A 494 -36.34 13.21 -13.23
N GLY A 495 -37.28 13.56 -14.11
CA GLY A 495 -37.91 14.87 -14.06
C GLY A 495 -37.42 15.89 -15.08
N LEU A 496 -36.30 15.64 -15.76
CA LEU A 496 -35.75 16.53 -16.80
C LEU A 496 -36.52 16.52 -18.14
N GLY A 497 -37.56 15.69 -18.26
CA GLY A 497 -38.42 15.66 -19.45
C GLY A 497 -37.92 14.76 -20.57
N LYS A 498 -37.42 13.56 -20.24
CA LYS A 498 -37.01 12.53 -21.23
C LYS A 498 -38.10 12.24 -22.27
N THR A 499 -39.36 12.14 -21.83
CA THR A 499 -40.52 11.96 -22.72
C THR A 499 -40.63 13.08 -23.75
N ILE A 500 -40.55 14.34 -23.33
CA ILE A 500 -40.63 15.51 -24.22
C ILE A 500 -39.42 15.52 -25.18
N GLN A 501 -38.22 15.22 -24.67
CA GLN A 501 -37.02 15.09 -25.52
C GLN A 501 -37.23 14.01 -26.61
N SER A 502 -37.78 12.84 -26.26
CA SER A 502 -38.10 11.79 -27.23
C SER A 502 -39.18 12.20 -28.23
N ILE A 503 -40.24 12.88 -27.80
CA ILE A 503 -41.28 13.41 -28.69
C ILE A 503 -40.66 14.43 -29.65
N SER A 504 -39.86 15.36 -29.14
CA SER A 504 -39.18 16.37 -29.95
C SER A 504 -38.24 15.77 -31.00
N LEU A 505 -37.59 14.65 -30.69
CA LEU A 505 -36.79 13.90 -31.65
C LEU A 505 -37.65 13.32 -32.77
N LEU A 506 -38.76 12.66 -32.43
CA LEU A 506 -39.66 12.07 -33.44
C LEU A 506 -40.27 13.15 -34.34
N THR A 507 -40.76 14.25 -33.77
CA THR A 507 -41.28 15.38 -34.54
C THR A 507 -40.20 16.00 -35.42
N TYR A 508 -38.96 16.15 -34.93
CA TYR A 508 -37.85 16.67 -35.73
C TYR A 508 -37.52 15.77 -36.91
N VAL A 509 -37.47 14.45 -36.70
CA VAL A 509 -37.20 13.46 -37.76
C VAL A 509 -38.32 13.44 -38.80
N THR A 510 -39.58 13.62 -38.38
CA THR A 510 -40.72 13.69 -39.29
C THR A 510 -40.76 15.01 -40.07
N GLU A 511 -40.54 16.14 -39.42
CA GLU A 511 -40.62 17.46 -40.03
C GLU A 511 -39.41 17.78 -40.92
N VAL A 512 -38.19 17.62 -40.39
CA VAL A 512 -36.96 18.08 -41.04
C VAL A 512 -36.32 17.01 -41.92
N LYS A 513 -36.33 15.76 -41.46
CA LYS A 513 -35.73 14.64 -42.22
C LYS A 513 -36.75 13.93 -43.12
N HIS A 514 -38.01 14.39 -43.13
CA HIS A 514 -39.13 13.84 -43.92
C HIS A 514 -39.32 12.32 -43.75
N ASN A 515 -38.97 11.79 -42.56
CA ASN A 515 -39.17 10.38 -42.24
C ASN A 515 -40.38 10.22 -41.31
N HIS A 516 -41.48 9.71 -41.87
CA HIS A 516 -42.76 9.59 -41.18
C HIS A 516 -42.90 8.31 -40.33
N GLY A 517 -41.89 7.44 -40.28
CA GLY A 517 -41.90 6.20 -39.50
C GLY A 517 -41.94 4.93 -40.36
N PRO A 518 -42.36 3.78 -39.80
CA PRO A 518 -43.01 3.62 -38.50
C PRO A 518 -42.02 3.66 -37.31
N PHE A 519 -42.43 4.32 -36.22
CA PHE A 519 -41.68 4.41 -34.96
C PHE A 519 -42.31 3.53 -33.88
N LEU A 520 -41.47 2.83 -33.12
CA LEU A 520 -41.91 1.96 -32.02
C LEU A 520 -41.50 2.56 -30.68
N VAL A 521 -42.46 2.81 -29.80
CA VAL A 521 -42.20 3.25 -28.43
C VAL A 521 -42.69 2.19 -27.45
N VAL A 522 -41.74 1.56 -26.74
CA VAL A 522 -42.01 0.52 -25.75
C VAL A 522 -41.94 1.14 -24.36
N VAL A 523 -43.07 1.10 -23.64
CA VAL A 523 -43.22 1.76 -22.34
C VAL A 523 -43.76 0.80 -21.26
N PRO A 524 -43.45 1.04 -19.98
CA PRO A 524 -44.15 0.38 -18.89
C PRO A 524 -45.66 0.58 -18.95
N LEU A 525 -46.42 -0.42 -18.50
CA LEU A 525 -47.89 -0.31 -18.46
C LEU A 525 -48.37 0.89 -17.63
N SER A 526 -47.63 1.25 -16.57
CA SER A 526 -47.98 2.38 -15.71
C SER A 526 -47.74 3.75 -16.34
N THR A 527 -46.84 3.88 -17.32
CA THR A 527 -46.52 5.16 -17.98
C THR A 527 -47.27 5.33 -19.30
N LEU A 528 -47.94 4.29 -19.82
CA LEU A 528 -48.58 4.29 -21.13
C LEU A 528 -49.60 5.44 -21.30
N SER A 529 -50.50 5.65 -20.33
CA SER A 529 -51.47 6.76 -20.38
C SER A 529 -50.78 8.12 -20.36
N ASN A 530 -49.72 8.27 -19.54
CA ASN A 530 -48.93 9.50 -19.51
C ASN A 530 -48.32 9.80 -20.88
N TRP A 531 -47.70 8.82 -21.54
CA TRP A 531 -47.15 9.00 -22.88
C TRP A 531 -48.23 9.41 -23.89
N VAL A 532 -49.41 8.80 -23.85
CA VAL A 532 -50.55 9.18 -24.72
C VAL A 532 -50.97 10.63 -24.48
N ASN A 533 -51.06 11.06 -23.21
CA ASN A 533 -51.45 12.43 -22.87
C ASN A 533 -50.37 13.45 -23.29
N GLU A 534 -49.08 13.12 -23.12
CA GLU A 534 -47.99 13.99 -23.57
C GLU A 534 -47.97 14.10 -25.09
N PHE A 535 -48.16 13.01 -25.83
CA PHE A 535 -48.27 13.09 -27.28
C PHE A 535 -49.45 13.96 -27.73
N LYS A 536 -50.64 13.77 -27.15
CA LYS A 536 -51.83 14.60 -27.45
C LYS A 536 -51.60 16.08 -27.15
N LYS A 537 -50.85 16.38 -26.09
CA LYS A 537 -50.55 17.74 -25.66
C LYS A 537 -49.50 18.41 -26.54
N TRP A 538 -48.40 17.71 -26.81
CA TRP A 538 -47.20 18.28 -27.41
C TRP A 538 -47.10 18.09 -28.92
N ALA A 539 -47.65 17.00 -29.48
CA ALA A 539 -47.54 16.66 -30.89
C ALA A 539 -48.86 16.09 -31.43
N PRO A 540 -49.92 16.91 -31.54
CA PRO A 540 -51.24 16.46 -31.98
C PRO A 540 -51.27 16.01 -33.44
N ASP A 541 -50.35 16.50 -34.27
CA ASP A 541 -50.28 16.19 -35.70
C ASP A 541 -49.75 14.76 -35.99
N LEU A 542 -49.15 14.09 -35.01
CA LEU A 542 -48.64 12.72 -35.18
C LEU A 542 -49.77 11.70 -35.00
N VAL A 543 -49.93 10.81 -35.98
CA VAL A 543 -50.90 9.69 -35.89
C VAL A 543 -50.32 8.59 -35.01
N ILE A 544 -51.00 8.34 -33.89
CA ILE A 544 -50.52 7.48 -32.83
C ILE A 544 -51.48 6.32 -32.59
N VAL A 545 -50.94 5.11 -32.63
CA VAL A 545 -51.69 3.87 -32.36
C VAL A 545 -51.28 3.32 -31.00
N VAL A 546 -52.26 3.11 -30.12
CA VAL A 546 -52.03 2.55 -28.77
C VAL A 546 -52.37 1.07 -28.77
N TYR A 547 -51.36 0.21 -28.74
CA TYR A 547 -51.52 -1.24 -28.78
C TYR A 547 -51.79 -1.80 -27.37
N LYS A 548 -53.07 -1.85 -26.97
CA LYS A 548 -53.52 -2.38 -25.67
C LYS A 548 -54.82 -3.16 -25.77
N GLY A 549 -55.16 -3.88 -24.69
CA GLY A 549 -56.47 -4.53 -24.54
C GLY A 549 -56.46 -6.03 -24.87
N PRO A 550 -57.65 -6.68 -24.88
CA PRO A 550 -57.78 -8.12 -25.13
C PRO A 550 -57.44 -8.48 -26.59
N PRO A 551 -57.11 -9.76 -26.89
CA PRO A 551 -56.66 -10.16 -28.23
C PRO A 551 -57.60 -9.79 -29.38
N GLN A 552 -58.92 -9.75 -29.15
CA GLN A 552 -59.90 -9.37 -30.17
C GLN A 552 -59.77 -7.89 -30.58
N VAL A 553 -59.67 -6.98 -29.59
CA VAL A 553 -59.45 -5.54 -29.83
C VAL A 553 -58.12 -5.33 -30.57
N ARG A 554 -57.07 -6.08 -30.21
CA ARG A 554 -55.76 -5.97 -30.87
C ARG A 554 -55.76 -6.48 -32.30
N LYS A 555 -56.54 -7.53 -32.61
CA LYS A 555 -56.75 -8.01 -33.99
C LYS A 555 -57.49 -6.99 -34.83
N GLU A 556 -58.49 -6.32 -34.26
CA GLU A 556 -59.24 -5.28 -34.96
C GLU A 556 -58.38 -4.03 -35.21
N LEU A 557 -57.62 -3.57 -34.20
CA LEU A 557 -56.62 -2.50 -34.37
C LEU A 557 -55.62 -2.82 -35.47
N HIS A 558 -55.16 -4.07 -35.53
CA HIS A 558 -54.26 -4.50 -36.59
C HIS A 558 -54.91 -4.42 -37.98
N ARG A 559 -56.18 -4.83 -38.10
CA ARG A 559 -56.92 -4.80 -39.36
C ARG A 559 -57.24 -3.37 -39.83
N GLN A 560 -57.66 -2.50 -38.93
CA GLN A 560 -58.14 -1.15 -39.25
C GLN A 560 -56.99 -0.15 -39.46
N GLU A 561 -56.01 -0.11 -38.54
CA GLU A 561 -55.02 0.98 -38.51
C GLU A 561 -53.60 0.51 -38.87
N MET A 562 -53.22 -0.72 -38.53
CA MET A 562 -51.84 -1.16 -38.74
C MET A 562 -51.61 -1.79 -40.12
N ALA A 563 -52.62 -2.43 -40.72
CA ALA A 563 -52.49 -3.12 -42.01
C ALA A 563 -52.22 -2.14 -43.17
N SER A 564 -52.74 -0.91 -43.07
CA SER A 564 -52.52 0.14 -44.06
C SER A 564 -51.19 0.89 -43.88
N CYS A 565 -50.44 0.63 -42.79
CA CYS A 565 -49.23 1.36 -42.40
C CYS A 565 -49.41 2.90 -42.32
N GLN A 566 -50.63 3.41 -42.13
CA GLN A 566 -50.93 4.84 -42.08
C GLN A 566 -50.80 5.43 -40.67
N PHE A 567 -49.78 5.01 -39.92
CA PHE A 567 -49.49 5.54 -38.59
C PHE A 567 -48.02 5.92 -38.46
N ASN A 568 -47.73 6.94 -37.63
CA ASN A 568 -46.37 7.38 -37.38
C ASN A 568 -45.75 6.62 -36.20
N VAL A 569 -46.49 6.53 -35.09
CA VAL A 569 -45.98 5.99 -33.82
C VAL A 569 -46.88 4.87 -33.30
N LEU A 570 -46.28 3.72 -32.98
CA LEU A 570 -46.93 2.65 -32.22
C LEU A 570 -46.44 2.67 -30.76
N LEU A 571 -47.36 2.91 -29.83
CA LEU A 571 -47.10 2.74 -28.40
C LEU A 571 -47.55 1.37 -27.92
N THR A 572 -46.64 0.66 -27.27
CA THR A 572 -46.93 -0.68 -26.74
C THR A 572 -46.15 -0.94 -25.45
N THR A 573 -46.43 -2.06 -24.80
CA THR A 573 -45.75 -2.49 -23.57
C THR A 573 -44.83 -3.67 -23.81
N TYR A 574 -43.87 -3.88 -22.90
CA TYR A 574 -42.92 -4.99 -22.97
C TYR A 574 -43.58 -6.37 -23.16
N GLU A 575 -44.75 -6.57 -22.54
CA GLU A 575 -45.46 -7.85 -22.63
C GLU A 575 -46.01 -8.11 -24.04
N TYR A 576 -46.55 -7.08 -24.70
CA TYR A 576 -47.16 -7.22 -26.01
C TYR A 576 -46.10 -7.42 -27.11
N ILE A 577 -44.90 -6.83 -26.96
CA ILE A 577 -43.75 -7.13 -27.81
C ILE A 577 -43.41 -8.63 -27.79
N MET A 578 -43.47 -9.27 -26.62
CA MET A 578 -43.18 -10.70 -26.50
C MET A 578 -44.33 -11.59 -27.00
N LYS A 579 -45.58 -11.25 -26.64
CA LYS A 579 -46.77 -12.06 -26.97
C LYS A 579 -47.11 -12.00 -28.47
N ASP A 580 -47.11 -10.80 -29.05
CA ASP A 580 -47.59 -10.54 -30.41
C ASP A 580 -46.44 -10.33 -31.42
N LYS A 581 -45.26 -10.91 -31.12
CA LYS A 581 -44.03 -10.81 -31.94
C LYS A 581 -44.22 -11.20 -33.41
N HIS A 582 -45.09 -12.16 -33.70
CA HIS A 582 -45.33 -12.64 -35.07
C HIS A 582 -46.01 -11.61 -35.97
N VAL A 583 -46.74 -10.65 -35.36
CA VAL A 583 -47.38 -9.55 -36.06
C VAL A 583 -46.43 -8.37 -36.17
N LEU A 584 -45.84 -7.96 -35.04
CA LEU A 584 -45.06 -6.74 -34.94
C LEU A 584 -43.67 -6.82 -35.61
N ARG A 585 -43.11 -8.04 -35.78
CA ARG A 585 -41.85 -8.26 -36.51
C ARG A 585 -41.94 -7.97 -38.01
N LYS A 586 -43.13 -8.01 -38.59
CA LYS A 586 -43.31 -7.84 -40.05
C LYS A 586 -43.00 -6.41 -40.52
N TYR A 587 -43.03 -5.45 -39.61
CA TYR A 587 -42.73 -4.05 -39.88
C TYR A 587 -41.24 -3.79 -39.72
N ASP A 588 -40.66 -3.05 -40.66
CA ASP A 588 -39.29 -2.54 -40.52
C ASP A 588 -39.31 -1.20 -39.79
N TRP A 589 -38.85 -1.21 -38.53
CA TRP A 589 -38.96 -0.05 -37.65
C TRP A 589 -37.85 0.95 -37.93
N GLN A 590 -38.17 2.22 -38.12
CA GLN A 590 -37.14 3.24 -38.34
C GLN A 590 -36.42 3.57 -37.03
N TYR A 591 -37.18 3.70 -35.95
CA TYR A 591 -36.67 4.09 -34.64
C TYR A 591 -37.38 3.31 -33.54
N ILE A 592 -36.62 2.68 -32.65
CA ILE A 592 -37.15 2.01 -31.45
C ILE A 592 -36.72 2.77 -30.21
N ILE A 593 -37.70 3.28 -29.45
CA ILE A 593 -37.48 3.91 -28.15
C ILE A 593 -37.96 2.96 -27.06
N VAL A 594 -37.09 2.65 -26.11
CA VAL A 594 -37.44 1.85 -24.93
C VAL A 594 -37.33 2.74 -23.70
N ASP A 595 -38.47 3.01 -23.07
CA ASP A 595 -38.50 3.70 -21.77
C ASP A 595 -38.03 2.74 -20.67
N GLU A 596 -37.62 3.27 -19.52
CA GLU A 596 -37.13 2.52 -18.36
C GLU A 596 -36.21 1.33 -18.72
N GLY A 597 -35.14 1.63 -19.47
CA GLY A 597 -34.19 0.67 -20.03
C GLY A 597 -33.56 -0.27 -19.00
N HIS A 598 -33.58 0.11 -17.71
CA HIS A 598 -33.24 -0.78 -16.60
C HIS A 598 -34.10 -2.05 -16.51
N ARG A 599 -35.18 -2.21 -17.30
CA ARG A 599 -35.89 -3.49 -17.47
C ARG A 599 -35.10 -4.52 -18.29
N MET A 600 -34.04 -4.10 -18.97
CA MET A 600 -33.18 -4.93 -19.83
C MET A 600 -31.84 -5.34 -19.18
N LYS A 601 -31.77 -5.40 -17.84
CA LYS A 601 -30.49 -5.69 -17.14
C LYS A 601 -29.86 -7.02 -17.51
N ASN A 602 -30.70 -8.01 -17.81
CA ASN A 602 -30.22 -9.33 -18.19
C ASN A 602 -30.34 -9.46 -19.70
N ALA A 603 -29.21 -9.61 -20.39
CA ALA A 603 -29.17 -9.88 -21.82
C ALA A 603 -29.86 -11.20 -22.19
N GLN A 604 -29.85 -12.17 -21.26
CA GLN A 604 -30.57 -13.43 -21.42
C GLN A 604 -32.08 -13.30 -21.20
N SER A 605 -32.57 -12.10 -20.85
CA SER A 605 -33.99 -11.84 -20.75
C SER A 605 -34.67 -12.11 -22.09
N LYS A 606 -35.77 -12.86 -22.05
CA LYS A 606 -36.61 -13.11 -23.24
C LYS A 606 -36.98 -11.83 -23.97
N PHE A 607 -37.19 -10.72 -23.24
CA PHE A 607 -37.48 -9.42 -23.83
C PHE A 607 -36.30 -8.87 -24.65
N ALA A 608 -35.10 -8.81 -24.05
CA ALA A 608 -33.90 -8.31 -24.71
C ALA A 608 -33.53 -9.16 -25.93
N MET A 609 -33.60 -10.49 -25.82
CA MET A 609 -33.38 -11.38 -26.95
C MET A 609 -34.42 -11.19 -28.06
N THR A 610 -35.70 -11.10 -27.71
CA THR A 610 -36.79 -10.94 -28.70
C THR A 610 -36.63 -9.63 -29.47
N LEU A 611 -36.47 -8.51 -28.76
CA LEU A 611 -36.36 -7.19 -29.39
C LEU A 611 -35.01 -7.01 -30.12
N GLY A 612 -33.93 -7.57 -29.60
CA GLY A 612 -32.60 -7.46 -30.20
C GLY A 612 -32.40 -8.29 -31.46
N SER A 613 -32.90 -9.55 -31.47
CA SER A 613 -32.66 -10.50 -32.56
C SER A 613 -33.79 -10.62 -33.58
N MET A 614 -35.05 -10.44 -33.17
CA MET A 614 -36.20 -10.70 -34.05
C MET A 614 -36.70 -9.45 -34.75
N TYR A 615 -36.56 -8.28 -34.15
CA TYR A 615 -37.03 -7.00 -34.70
C TYR A 615 -35.90 -6.30 -35.45
N THR A 616 -36.19 -5.81 -36.65
CA THR A 616 -35.26 -4.97 -37.42
C THR A 616 -35.52 -3.51 -37.08
N SER A 617 -34.43 -2.77 -36.89
CA SER A 617 -34.49 -1.33 -36.63
C SER A 617 -33.25 -0.62 -37.13
N ARG A 618 -33.39 0.59 -37.69
CA ARG A 618 -32.23 1.42 -38.06
C ARG A 618 -31.59 2.06 -36.85
N ASN A 619 -32.37 2.69 -35.98
CA ASN A 619 -31.87 3.35 -34.77
C ASN A 619 -32.62 2.89 -33.50
N ARG A 620 -31.91 2.93 -32.38
CA ARG A 620 -32.38 2.52 -31.04
C ARG A 620 -32.01 3.57 -30.00
N LEU A 621 -32.96 3.93 -29.14
CA LEU A 621 -32.78 4.83 -28.01
C LEU A 621 -33.29 4.21 -26.73
N LEU A 622 -32.46 4.25 -25.68
CA LEU A 622 -32.84 3.82 -24.34
C LEU A 622 -33.01 5.03 -23.43
N LEU A 623 -34.15 5.09 -22.74
CA LEU A 623 -34.39 6.09 -21.71
C LEU A 623 -34.25 5.43 -20.35
N THR A 624 -33.46 6.05 -19.46
CA THR A 624 -33.37 5.59 -18.07
C THR A 624 -33.28 6.76 -17.11
N GLY A 625 -33.99 6.69 -15.99
CA GLY A 625 -33.91 7.70 -14.92
C GLY A 625 -32.90 7.38 -13.83
N THR A 626 -32.59 6.09 -13.66
CA THR A 626 -31.58 5.61 -12.71
C THR A 626 -30.37 5.14 -13.53
N PRO A 627 -29.18 5.69 -13.31
CA PRO A 627 -27.99 5.20 -13.98
C PRO A 627 -27.79 3.70 -13.67
N LEU A 628 -27.14 3.02 -14.62
CA LEU A 628 -26.68 1.63 -14.56
C LEU A 628 -26.37 1.16 -13.14
N GLN A 629 -26.99 0.07 -12.69
CA GLN A 629 -26.65 -0.51 -11.40
C GLN A 629 -25.24 -1.09 -11.47
N ASN A 630 -24.58 -1.20 -10.32
CA ASN A 630 -23.14 -1.43 -10.12
C ASN A 630 -22.54 -2.72 -10.72
N SER A 631 -23.19 -3.38 -11.70
CA SER A 631 -22.73 -4.61 -12.34
C SER A 631 -22.37 -4.39 -13.82
N LEU A 632 -21.15 -4.77 -14.19
CA LEU A 632 -20.65 -4.77 -15.57
C LEU A 632 -21.52 -5.60 -16.54
N PRO A 633 -22.10 -6.75 -16.16
CA PRO A 633 -22.94 -7.54 -17.07
C PRO A 633 -24.23 -6.82 -17.47
N GLU A 634 -24.80 -6.00 -16.58
CA GLU A 634 -25.96 -5.16 -16.89
C GLU A 634 -25.61 -4.07 -17.91
N LEU A 635 -24.43 -3.45 -17.74
CA LEU A 635 -23.93 -2.50 -18.73
C LEU A 635 -23.75 -3.17 -20.10
N TRP A 636 -23.13 -4.35 -20.12
CA TRP A 636 -22.96 -5.11 -21.36
C TRP A 636 -24.30 -5.43 -22.01
N ALA A 637 -25.32 -5.84 -21.25
CA ALA A 637 -26.64 -6.15 -21.79
C ALA A 637 -27.28 -4.96 -22.51
N LEU A 638 -27.12 -3.75 -21.95
CA LEU A 638 -27.62 -2.52 -22.56
C LEU A 638 -26.80 -2.12 -23.79
N LEU A 639 -25.47 -2.26 -23.73
CA LEU A 639 -24.59 -1.96 -24.85
C LEU A 639 -24.77 -2.93 -26.02
N ASN A 640 -24.91 -4.24 -25.75
CA ASN A 640 -25.21 -5.26 -26.76
C ASN A 640 -26.55 -4.97 -27.44
N PHE A 641 -27.56 -4.52 -26.69
CA PHE A 641 -28.82 -4.12 -27.29
C PHE A 641 -28.68 -2.92 -28.25
N LEU A 642 -27.80 -1.98 -27.94
CA LEU A 642 -27.57 -0.80 -28.79
C LEU A 642 -26.65 -1.12 -29.97
N LEU A 643 -25.54 -1.83 -29.74
CA LEU A 643 -24.49 -2.10 -30.73
C LEU A 643 -24.14 -3.60 -30.70
N PRO A 644 -25.03 -4.47 -31.20
CA PRO A 644 -24.86 -5.92 -31.10
C PRO A 644 -23.62 -6.43 -31.85
N THR A 645 -23.19 -5.73 -32.91
CA THR A 645 -22.01 -6.10 -33.70
C THR A 645 -20.67 -5.81 -33.01
N ILE A 646 -20.65 -4.91 -32.02
CA ILE A 646 -19.42 -4.53 -31.31
C ILE A 646 -19.26 -5.41 -30.06
N PHE A 647 -20.37 -5.74 -29.40
CA PHE A 647 -20.39 -6.42 -28.11
C PHE A 647 -21.01 -7.81 -28.22
N GLU A 648 -20.41 -8.72 -29.00
CA GLU A 648 -20.97 -10.05 -29.24
C GLU A 648 -20.87 -11.00 -28.04
N SER A 649 -19.77 -10.93 -27.28
CA SER A 649 -19.49 -11.84 -26.17
C SER A 649 -19.45 -11.12 -24.82
N VAL A 650 -20.27 -11.60 -23.87
CA VAL A 650 -20.23 -11.20 -22.46
C VAL A 650 -18.85 -11.52 -21.89
N ASP A 651 -18.36 -12.73 -22.15
CA ASP A 651 -17.12 -13.22 -21.56
C ASP A 651 -15.95 -12.38 -22.01
N THR A 652 -15.93 -11.92 -23.27
CA THR A 652 -14.86 -11.04 -23.74
C THR A 652 -14.92 -9.68 -23.06
N PHE A 653 -16.13 -9.13 -22.86
CA PHE A 653 -16.34 -7.86 -22.15
C PHE A 653 -15.99 -7.97 -20.66
N GLU A 654 -16.51 -8.99 -19.98
CA GLU A 654 -16.12 -9.30 -18.62
C GLU A 654 -14.62 -9.53 -18.54
N GLN A 655 -14.00 -10.24 -19.48
CA GLN A 655 -12.54 -10.39 -19.48
C GLN A 655 -11.82 -9.05 -19.63
N TRP A 656 -12.29 -8.14 -20.49
CA TRP A 656 -11.69 -6.81 -20.63
C TRP A 656 -11.76 -5.98 -19.35
N PHE A 657 -12.87 -6.07 -18.62
CA PHE A 657 -13.09 -5.29 -17.41
C PHE A 657 -12.75 -6.04 -16.12
N SER A 658 -12.60 -7.38 -16.13
CA SER A 658 -12.37 -8.24 -14.96
C SER A 658 -11.09 -9.09 -14.98
N LYS A 659 -10.51 -9.46 -16.14
CA LYS A 659 -9.19 -10.13 -16.15
C LYS A 659 -8.06 -9.28 -15.58
N PRO A 660 -8.05 -7.94 -15.70
CA PRO A 660 -7.05 -7.14 -15.00
C PRO A 660 -7.13 -7.31 -13.47
N PHE A 661 -8.26 -7.80 -12.94
CA PHE A 661 -8.48 -8.10 -11.53
C PHE A 661 -8.03 -9.51 -11.13
N ALA A 662 -8.09 -10.49 -12.04
CA ALA A 662 -7.87 -11.90 -11.71
C ALA A 662 -6.45 -12.40 -12.01
N ALA A 663 -5.78 -11.86 -13.04
CA ALA A 663 -4.55 -12.45 -13.59
C ALA A 663 -3.32 -12.42 -12.66
N PHE A 664 -3.32 -11.59 -11.62
CA PHE A 664 -2.22 -11.49 -10.66
C PHE A 664 -2.59 -11.95 -9.24
N SER A 665 -3.82 -12.43 -9.03
CA SER A 665 -4.34 -12.95 -7.74
C SER A 665 -3.86 -14.37 -7.42
N GLY A 666 -2.68 -14.76 -7.91
CA GLY A 666 -2.07 -16.06 -7.62
C GLY A 666 -1.47 -16.17 -6.22
N ASN A 667 -1.38 -15.07 -5.47
CA ASN A 667 -0.82 -15.03 -4.11
C ASN A 667 -1.85 -14.50 -3.10
N GLY A 668 -2.78 -15.37 -2.71
CA GLY A 668 -3.22 -15.56 -1.32
C GLY A 668 -3.89 -14.45 -0.49
N ASP A 669 -3.78 -13.16 -0.80
CA ASP A 669 -4.32 -12.10 0.05
C ASP A 669 -5.35 -11.22 -0.67
N THR A 670 -6.56 -11.24 -0.11
CA THR A 670 -7.69 -10.32 -0.29
C THR A 670 -8.07 -9.96 -1.73
N ASN A 671 -9.18 -10.57 -2.18
CA ASN A 671 -9.97 -10.26 -3.39
C ASN A 671 -10.50 -8.82 -3.50
N GLU A 672 -9.97 -7.85 -2.75
CA GLU A 672 -10.43 -6.48 -2.73
C GLU A 672 -9.55 -5.61 -3.64
N LEU A 673 -10.16 -5.14 -4.73
CA LEU A 673 -9.56 -4.16 -5.63
C LEU A 673 -9.23 -2.88 -4.87
N SER A 674 -8.05 -2.31 -5.11
CA SER A 674 -7.75 -0.98 -4.59
C SER A 674 -8.75 0.03 -5.17
N ASP A 675 -9.19 0.97 -4.34
CA ASP A 675 -10.11 2.04 -4.76
C ASP A 675 -9.56 2.84 -5.95
N GLU A 676 -8.22 2.94 -6.07
CA GLU A 676 -7.53 3.58 -7.20
C GLU A 676 -7.73 2.83 -8.52
N GLU A 677 -7.61 1.50 -8.51
CA GLU A 677 -7.78 0.65 -9.69
C GLU A 677 -9.24 0.65 -10.16
N ARG A 678 -10.17 0.57 -9.20
CA ARG A 678 -11.60 0.66 -9.47
C ARG A 678 -11.94 2.00 -10.11
N MET A 679 -11.39 3.10 -9.60
CA MET A 679 -11.63 4.44 -10.12
C MET A 679 -11.04 4.65 -11.52
N LEU A 680 -9.82 4.15 -11.77
CA LEU A 680 -9.19 4.18 -13.10
C LEU A 680 -10.08 3.51 -14.16
N ILE A 681 -10.62 2.34 -13.83
CA ILE A 681 -11.48 1.58 -14.75
C ILE A 681 -12.82 2.27 -14.96
N ILE A 682 -13.42 2.81 -13.89
CA ILE A 682 -14.63 3.62 -13.99
C ILE A 682 -14.40 4.80 -14.94
N ASN A 683 -13.29 5.52 -14.83
CA ASN A 683 -12.97 6.65 -15.69
C ASN A 683 -12.78 6.23 -17.16
N ARG A 684 -12.08 5.12 -17.43
CA ARG A 684 -11.91 4.60 -18.79
C ARG A 684 -13.22 4.12 -19.40
N LEU A 685 -14.05 3.44 -18.61
CA LEU A 685 -15.39 3.04 -19.02
C LEU A 685 -16.25 4.27 -19.33
N HIS A 686 -16.17 5.32 -18.52
CA HIS A 686 -16.85 6.59 -18.82
C HIS A 686 -16.36 7.22 -20.12
N GLN A 687 -15.07 7.17 -20.45
CA GLN A 687 -14.56 7.68 -21.72
C GLN A 687 -15.17 6.94 -22.93
N VAL A 688 -15.27 5.61 -22.87
CA VAL A 688 -15.91 4.80 -23.92
C VAL A 688 -17.40 5.08 -24.03
N LEU A 689 -18.08 5.24 -22.89
CA LEU A 689 -19.53 5.43 -22.85
C LEU A 689 -19.99 6.86 -23.17
N ARG A 690 -19.14 7.87 -22.98
CA ARG A 690 -19.51 9.29 -23.08
C ARG A 690 -20.22 9.68 -24.38
N PRO A 691 -19.87 9.14 -25.56
CA PRO A 691 -20.60 9.45 -26.80
C PRO A 691 -22.00 8.85 -26.84
N PHE A 692 -22.19 7.68 -26.20
CA PHE A 692 -23.42 6.90 -26.25
C PHE A 692 -24.35 7.18 -25.08
N LEU A 693 -23.88 7.83 -24.02
CA LEU A 693 -24.64 8.08 -22.80
C LEU A 693 -24.64 9.56 -22.44
N LEU A 694 -25.82 10.17 -22.49
CA LEU A 694 -26.05 11.52 -22.00
C LEU A 694 -26.69 11.44 -20.61
N ARG A 695 -26.02 12.01 -19.60
CA ARG A 695 -26.52 12.08 -18.22
C ARG A 695 -26.31 13.48 -17.64
N ARG A 696 -27.41 14.09 -17.20
CA ARG A 696 -27.42 15.39 -16.49
C ARG A 696 -28.19 15.28 -15.18
N VAL A 697 -27.83 16.13 -14.23
CA VAL A 697 -28.45 16.23 -12.90
C VAL A 697 -29.26 17.52 -12.79
N LYS A 698 -30.34 17.55 -12.01
CA LYS A 698 -31.21 18.74 -11.89
C LYS A 698 -30.44 19.98 -11.44
N ALA A 699 -29.53 19.81 -10.47
CA ALA A 699 -28.69 20.89 -9.95
C ALA A 699 -27.79 21.54 -11.02
N SER A 700 -27.48 20.85 -12.11
CA SER A 700 -26.64 21.41 -13.19
C SER A 700 -27.44 22.11 -14.28
N VAL A 701 -28.78 22.02 -14.28
CA VAL A 701 -29.62 22.49 -15.39
C VAL A 701 -30.82 23.35 -14.96
N LEU A 702 -31.19 23.35 -13.68
CA LEU A 702 -32.35 24.06 -13.17
C LEU A 702 -31.98 24.87 -11.93
N ASP A 703 -31.85 26.19 -12.10
CA ASP A 703 -31.66 27.12 -10.98
C ASP A 703 -32.96 27.37 -10.19
N GLN A 704 -34.11 27.02 -10.78
CA GLN A 704 -35.45 27.34 -10.27
C GLN A 704 -36.02 26.31 -9.29
N LEU A 705 -35.35 25.17 -9.07
CA LEU A 705 -35.88 24.08 -8.25
C LEU A 705 -35.35 24.21 -6.81
N PRO A 706 -36.20 24.16 -5.77
CA PRO A 706 -35.72 24.19 -4.40
C PRO A 706 -34.86 22.97 -4.07
N ASP A 707 -33.93 23.18 -3.13
CA ASP A 707 -33.01 22.13 -2.69
C ASP A 707 -33.76 20.94 -2.09
N LYS A 708 -33.34 19.74 -2.48
CA LYS A 708 -33.85 18.48 -1.92
C LYS A 708 -33.25 18.28 -0.54
N VAL A 709 -34.06 18.40 0.51
CA VAL A 709 -33.64 18.18 1.90
C VAL A 709 -33.97 16.76 2.34
N GLU A 710 -32.95 15.91 2.45
CA GLU A 710 -33.09 14.54 2.97
C GLU A 710 -32.86 14.51 4.50
N LYS A 711 -33.84 14.01 5.26
CA LYS A 711 -33.75 13.84 6.72
C LYS A 711 -34.05 12.40 7.11
N VAL A 712 -33.02 11.69 7.59
CA VAL A 712 -33.17 10.33 8.12
C VAL A 712 -33.55 10.39 9.60
N LEU A 713 -34.82 10.08 9.90
CA LEU A 713 -35.33 10.05 11.27
C LEU A 713 -35.16 8.64 11.87
N LYS A 714 -34.34 8.53 12.92
CA LYS A 714 -34.15 7.27 13.65
C LYS A 714 -35.20 7.16 14.76
N CYS A 715 -35.88 6.02 14.82
CA CYS A 715 -36.94 5.74 15.80
C CYS A 715 -36.50 4.57 16.68
N GLU A 716 -36.87 4.59 17.97
CA GLU A 716 -36.72 3.40 18.81
C GLU A 716 -37.84 2.39 18.58
N LEU A 717 -37.55 1.10 18.77
CA LEU A 717 -38.58 0.06 18.81
C LEU A 717 -39.37 0.13 20.12
N SER A 718 -40.68 -0.08 20.05
CA SER A 718 -41.55 -0.22 21.22
C SER A 718 -41.13 -1.42 22.08
N GLY A 719 -41.55 -1.46 23.35
CA GLY A 719 -41.27 -2.61 24.23
C GLY A 719 -41.76 -3.93 23.65
N TRP A 720 -42.94 -3.92 23.03
CA TRP A 720 -43.51 -5.09 22.36
C TRP A 720 -42.69 -5.51 21.12
N GLN A 721 -42.29 -4.54 20.29
CA GLN A 721 -41.41 -4.79 19.15
C GLN A 721 -40.06 -5.37 19.59
N LYS A 722 -39.43 -4.85 20.64
CA LYS A 722 -38.14 -5.34 21.17
C LYS A 722 -38.23 -6.81 21.60
N ILE A 723 -39.31 -7.19 22.30
CA ILE A 723 -39.55 -8.58 22.73
C ILE A 723 -39.75 -9.49 21.51
N MET A 724 -40.58 -9.07 20.56
CA MET A 724 -40.87 -9.84 19.36
C MET A 724 -39.64 -10.02 18.47
N TYR A 725 -38.86 -8.94 18.30
CA TYR A 725 -37.62 -8.92 17.54
C TYR A 725 -36.60 -9.90 18.13
N ARG A 726 -36.39 -9.87 19.45
CA ARG A 726 -35.50 -10.81 20.16
C ARG A 726 -35.95 -12.26 19.99
N ARG A 727 -37.24 -12.54 20.15
CA ARG A 727 -37.78 -13.90 19.98
C ARG A 727 -37.59 -14.45 18.56
N ILE A 728 -37.78 -13.62 17.53
CA ILE A 728 -37.56 -14.03 16.14
C ILE A 728 -36.08 -14.27 15.87
N GLN A 729 -35.21 -13.43 16.43
CA GLN A 729 -33.76 -13.55 16.29
C GLN A 729 -33.21 -14.81 16.98
N GLU A 730 -33.72 -15.16 18.15
CA GLU A 730 -33.25 -16.31 18.95
C GLU A 730 -33.86 -17.65 18.50
N GLY A 731 -35.13 -17.65 18.06
CA GLY A 731 -35.91 -18.89 17.93
C GLY A 731 -36.38 -19.28 16.53
N GLY A 732 -36.27 -18.40 15.52
CA GLY A 732 -36.71 -18.70 14.13
C GLY A 732 -38.17 -19.16 13.97
N ALA A 733 -38.99 -19.08 15.03
CA ALA A 733 -40.38 -19.52 15.06
C ALA A 733 -41.19 -18.55 15.92
N LEU A 734 -42.18 -17.92 15.30
CA LEU A 734 -43.24 -17.23 16.02
C LEU A 734 -44.31 -18.26 16.35
N LEU A 735 -44.71 -18.34 17.61
CA LEU A 735 -45.86 -19.15 18.02
C LEU A 735 -47.11 -18.49 17.43
N MET A 736 -47.54 -18.95 16.25
CA MET A 736 -48.78 -18.51 15.63
C MET A 736 -49.87 -19.53 15.97
N GLU A 737 -50.96 -19.08 16.61
CA GLU A 737 -52.15 -19.91 16.77
C GLU A 737 -52.87 -20.01 15.43
N THR A 738 -52.83 -21.18 14.79
CA THR A 738 -53.73 -21.50 13.67
C THR A 738 -55.03 -22.06 14.25
N THR A 739 -56.11 -21.30 14.19
CA THR A 739 -57.45 -21.82 14.42
C THR A 739 -57.94 -22.50 13.14
N ASP A 740 -57.55 -23.76 12.91
CA ASP A 740 -58.21 -24.56 11.90
C ASP A 740 -59.63 -24.90 12.41
N GLY A 741 -60.63 -24.36 11.74
CA GLY A 741 -62.02 -24.65 11.99
C GLY A 741 -62.35 -26.10 11.64
N ALA A 742 -62.53 -26.95 12.65
CA ALA A 742 -63.53 -28.01 12.74
C ALA A 742 -63.36 -28.74 14.09
N GLY A 743 -64.42 -28.71 14.90
CA GLY A 743 -64.37 -29.12 16.29
C GLY A 743 -63.91 -30.56 16.56
N LYS A 744 -63.03 -30.70 17.56
CA LYS A 744 -63.10 -31.78 18.57
C LYS A 744 -62.22 -31.43 19.78
N LYS A 745 -62.78 -31.72 20.95
CA LYS A 745 -62.30 -31.33 22.28
C LYS A 745 -60.99 -32.00 22.70
N LYS A 746 -60.33 -31.28 23.63
CA LYS A 746 -59.35 -31.70 24.67
C LYS A 746 -57.88 -31.90 24.24
N GLY A 747 -57.06 -30.95 24.70
CA GLY A 747 -55.83 -31.26 25.43
C GLY A 747 -54.59 -31.55 24.60
N LYS A 748 -54.14 -30.59 23.80
CA LYS A 748 -52.73 -30.24 23.54
C LYS A 748 -52.69 -29.17 22.44
N THR A 749 -52.43 -27.92 22.83
CA THR A 749 -52.07 -26.85 21.90
C THR A 749 -50.79 -27.28 21.18
N LYS A 750 -50.90 -27.84 19.98
CA LYS A 750 -49.74 -28.20 19.16
C LYS A 750 -49.21 -26.90 18.56
N TYR A 751 -48.19 -26.33 19.20
CA TYR A 751 -47.35 -25.32 18.59
C TYR A 751 -46.57 -25.97 17.43
N THR A 752 -47.02 -25.74 16.20
CA THR A 752 -46.23 -26.15 15.04
C THR A 752 -45.19 -25.06 14.79
N SER A 753 -43.92 -25.39 15.07
CA SER A 753 -42.78 -24.59 14.63
C SER A 753 -42.63 -24.76 13.12
N LYS A 754 -43.47 -24.09 12.32
CA LYS A 754 -43.09 -23.83 10.93
C LYS A 754 -41.88 -22.90 11.02
N GLY A 755 -40.69 -23.46 10.77
CA GLY A 755 -39.47 -22.67 10.67
C GLY A 755 -39.75 -21.48 9.76
N LEU A 756 -39.59 -20.27 10.27
CA LEU A 756 -39.80 -19.06 9.49
C LEU A 756 -38.71 -19.06 8.42
N SER A 757 -39.06 -19.45 7.19
CA SER A 757 -38.19 -19.16 6.06
C SER A 757 -38.05 -17.63 6.00
N ASN A 758 -36.80 -17.16 5.98
CA ASN A 758 -36.44 -15.75 5.90
C ASN A 758 -36.70 -14.92 7.19
N VAL A 759 -35.88 -15.17 8.22
CA VAL A 759 -35.81 -14.39 9.48
C VAL A 759 -35.76 -12.88 9.22
N LEU A 760 -34.99 -12.44 8.22
CA LEU A 760 -34.81 -11.03 7.88
C LEU A 760 -36.11 -10.33 7.47
N MET A 761 -36.96 -11.01 6.67
CA MET A 761 -38.27 -10.46 6.30
C MET A 761 -39.20 -10.34 7.50
N GLN A 762 -39.14 -11.27 8.45
CA GLN A 762 -39.95 -11.20 9.66
C GLN A 762 -39.49 -10.07 10.59
N LEU A 763 -38.17 -9.90 10.76
CA LEU A 763 -37.61 -8.76 11.48
C LEU A 763 -38.04 -7.43 10.85
N ARG A 764 -38.05 -7.32 9.51
CA ARG A 764 -38.58 -6.13 8.82
C ARG A 764 -40.06 -5.87 9.12
N LYS A 765 -40.89 -6.91 9.17
CA LYS A 765 -42.31 -6.77 9.56
C LYS A 765 -42.44 -6.23 10.98
N VAL A 766 -41.70 -6.79 11.94
CA VAL A 766 -41.74 -6.33 13.36
C VAL A 766 -41.33 -4.87 13.47
N CYS A 767 -40.25 -4.46 12.79
CA CYS A 767 -39.78 -3.08 12.79
C CYS A 767 -40.80 -2.08 12.20
N ASN A 768 -41.66 -2.54 11.29
CA ASN A 768 -42.74 -1.73 10.74
C ASN A 768 -43.92 -1.64 11.70
N HIS A 769 -44.56 -2.77 11.99
CA HIS A 769 -45.70 -2.82 12.92
C HIS A 769 -45.95 -4.24 13.46
N PRO A 770 -46.20 -4.41 14.78
CA PRO A 770 -46.53 -5.72 15.37
C PRO A 770 -47.81 -6.36 14.82
N TYR A 771 -48.83 -5.56 14.48
CA TYR A 771 -50.11 -6.07 13.97
C TYR A 771 -50.00 -6.85 12.66
N LEU A 772 -48.87 -6.77 11.94
CA LEU A 772 -48.61 -7.59 10.76
C LEU A 772 -48.58 -9.11 11.04
N PHE A 773 -48.49 -9.50 12.30
CA PHE A 773 -48.50 -10.89 12.75
C PHE A 773 -49.81 -11.32 13.40
N GLN A 774 -50.76 -10.41 13.60
CA GLN A 774 -52.07 -10.75 14.17
C GLN A 774 -53.00 -11.25 13.07
N THR A 775 -53.38 -12.53 13.13
CA THR A 775 -54.31 -13.17 12.20
C THR A 775 -55.78 -12.95 12.55
N ASN A 776 -56.10 -12.68 13.81
CA ASN A 776 -57.49 -12.67 14.31
C ASN A 776 -58.17 -11.28 14.22
N GLY A 777 -57.64 -10.38 13.40
CA GLY A 777 -58.01 -8.96 13.40
C GLY A 777 -57.48 -8.22 14.63
N TYR A 778 -57.39 -6.89 14.54
CA TYR A 778 -57.01 -6.01 15.64
C TYR A 778 -58.08 -4.94 15.85
N GLN A 779 -58.17 -4.44 17.09
CA GLN A 779 -59.03 -3.31 17.40
C GLN A 779 -58.35 -2.01 16.95
N ILE A 780 -59.12 -1.08 16.39
CA ILE A 780 -58.63 0.24 15.99
C ILE A 780 -58.75 1.17 17.20
N ASP A 781 -57.74 1.13 18.06
CA ASP A 781 -57.61 1.96 19.26
C ASP A 781 -56.30 2.76 19.22
N PHE A 782 -56.02 3.50 20.31
CA PHE A 782 -54.76 4.25 20.42
C PHE A 782 -53.52 3.34 20.50
N ASP A 783 -53.68 2.03 20.73
CA ASP A 783 -52.56 1.10 20.80
C ASP A 783 -51.96 0.82 19.42
N ILE A 784 -52.68 1.10 18.32
CA ILE A 784 -52.09 1.12 16.96
C ILE A 784 -50.92 2.11 16.89
N VAL A 785 -50.99 3.24 17.60
CA VAL A 785 -49.92 4.24 17.61
C VAL A 785 -48.80 3.83 18.57
N ARG A 786 -49.15 3.35 19.77
CA ARG A 786 -48.16 2.99 20.81
C ARG A 786 -47.40 1.70 20.53
N SER A 787 -47.97 0.80 19.75
CA SER A 787 -47.35 -0.49 19.47
C SER A 787 -46.13 -0.41 18.56
N SER A 788 -45.96 0.68 17.80
CA SER A 788 -44.79 0.89 16.93
C SER A 788 -44.19 2.29 17.11
N GLY A 789 -42.87 2.36 17.34
CA GLY A 789 -42.18 3.65 17.47
C GLY A 789 -42.19 4.49 16.18
N LYS A 790 -42.35 3.86 15.01
CA LYS A 790 -42.56 4.58 13.75
C LYS A 790 -43.93 5.25 13.69
N PHE A 791 -44.99 4.59 14.16
CA PHE A 791 -46.34 5.17 14.20
C PHE A 791 -46.42 6.28 15.23
N GLU A 792 -45.75 6.15 16.38
CA GLU A 792 -45.65 7.23 17.37
C GLU A 792 -45.00 8.48 16.77
N LEU A 793 -43.89 8.32 16.02
CA LEU A 793 -43.25 9.45 15.35
C LEU A 793 -44.18 10.04 14.27
N LEU A 794 -44.84 9.18 13.49
CA LEU A 794 -45.78 9.60 12.44
C LEU A 794 -46.95 10.41 13.02
N ASP A 795 -47.48 10.00 14.17
CA ASP A 795 -48.58 10.67 14.89
C ASP A 795 -48.19 12.07 15.40
N ARG A 796 -46.91 12.29 15.72
CA ARG A 796 -46.41 13.62 16.08
C ARG A 796 -46.13 14.50 14.84
N MET A 797 -45.84 13.90 13.69
CA MET A 797 -45.44 14.60 12.47
C MET A 797 -46.63 15.03 11.59
N LEU A 798 -47.56 14.12 11.30
CA LEU A 798 -48.65 14.39 10.35
C LEU A 798 -49.56 15.56 10.74
N PRO A 799 -49.95 15.76 12.03
CA PRO A 799 -50.75 16.92 12.42
C PRO A 799 -50.02 18.25 12.16
N LYS A 800 -48.70 18.30 12.38
CA LYS A 800 -47.89 19.49 12.12
C LYS A 800 -47.81 19.80 10.62
N LEU A 801 -47.62 18.77 9.79
CA LEU A 801 -47.60 18.91 8.33
C LEU A 801 -48.96 19.37 7.79
N LYS A 802 -50.06 18.82 8.33
CA LYS A 802 -51.42 19.25 7.96
C LYS A 802 -51.70 20.69 8.36
N ALA A 803 -51.29 21.09 9.58
CA ALA A 803 -51.45 22.47 10.06
C ALA A 803 -50.65 23.47 9.21
N ALA A 804 -49.50 23.06 8.68
CA ALA A 804 -48.67 23.85 7.78
C ALA A 804 -49.15 23.83 6.30
N GLY A 805 -50.18 23.05 5.97
CA GLY A 805 -50.73 22.97 4.60
C GLY A 805 -49.89 22.17 3.60
N HIS A 806 -48.90 21.41 4.07
CA HIS A 806 -48.08 20.55 3.21
C HIS A 806 -48.88 19.36 2.66
N ARG A 807 -48.47 18.78 1.53
CA ARG A 807 -49.08 17.56 0.95
C ARG A 807 -48.08 16.41 1.00
N VAL A 808 -48.53 15.25 1.48
CA VAL A 808 -47.62 14.15 1.83
C VAL A 808 -47.77 12.97 0.87
N LEU A 809 -46.67 12.56 0.24
CA LEU A 809 -46.54 11.25 -0.41
C LEU A 809 -45.94 10.25 0.58
N MET A 810 -46.67 9.18 0.87
CA MET A 810 -46.19 8.13 1.76
C MET A 810 -45.95 6.84 0.98
N PHE A 811 -44.69 6.40 0.94
CA PHE A 811 -44.29 5.18 0.28
C PHE A 811 -44.14 4.03 1.27
N SER A 812 -44.71 2.87 0.93
CA SER A 812 -44.47 1.62 1.65
C SER A 812 -44.30 0.43 0.72
N GLN A 813 -43.46 -0.55 1.06
CA GLN A 813 -43.35 -1.79 0.28
C GLN A 813 -44.44 -2.80 0.62
N MET A 814 -44.78 -2.95 1.91
CA MET A 814 -45.68 -4.01 2.36
C MET A 814 -47.15 -3.58 2.22
N THR A 815 -47.93 -4.28 1.38
CA THR A 815 -49.36 -4.01 1.22
C THR A 815 -50.16 -4.21 2.51
N GLN A 816 -49.77 -5.19 3.34
CA GLN A 816 -50.38 -5.39 4.67
C GLN A 816 -50.15 -4.19 5.58
N LEU A 817 -48.99 -3.53 5.50
CA LEU A 817 -48.71 -2.33 6.28
C LEU A 817 -49.53 -1.14 5.78
N MET A 818 -49.79 -1.05 4.47
CA MET A 818 -50.69 -0.05 3.92
C MET A 818 -52.08 -0.16 4.55
N HIS A 819 -52.61 -1.36 4.79
CA HIS A 819 -53.90 -1.53 5.49
C HIS A 819 -53.86 -0.98 6.92
N VAL A 820 -52.79 -1.24 7.66
CA VAL A 820 -52.61 -0.69 9.02
C VAL A 820 -52.53 0.85 8.99
N LEU A 821 -51.86 1.41 7.97
CA LEU A 821 -51.79 2.86 7.77
C LEU A 821 -53.16 3.46 7.41
N GLU A 822 -53.96 2.77 6.60
CA GLU A 822 -55.34 3.18 6.28
C GLU A 822 -56.22 3.25 7.53
N ASP A 823 -56.17 2.22 8.38
CA ASP A 823 -56.91 2.19 9.64
C ASP A 823 -56.49 3.35 10.55
N TYR A 824 -55.19 3.63 10.62
CA TYR A 824 -54.65 4.76 11.37
C TYR A 824 -55.10 6.11 10.78
N PHE A 825 -55.12 6.28 9.46
CA PHE A 825 -55.59 7.51 8.81
C PHE A 825 -57.08 7.73 9.06
N ASN A 826 -57.89 6.66 9.00
CA ASN A 826 -59.31 6.70 9.31
C ASN A 826 -59.54 7.08 10.78
N TYR A 827 -58.78 6.49 11.71
CA TYR A 827 -58.84 6.82 13.14
C TYR A 827 -58.53 8.29 13.44
N ARG A 828 -57.55 8.89 12.74
CA ARG A 828 -57.18 10.31 12.88
C ARG A 828 -57.98 11.28 12.00
N GLY A 829 -58.85 10.78 11.12
CA GLY A 829 -59.61 11.61 10.19
C GLY A 829 -58.76 12.30 9.11
N PHE A 830 -57.67 11.67 8.67
CA PHE A 830 -56.89 12.15 7.52
C PHE A 830 -57.49 11.61 6.23
N ARG A 831 -57.90 12.48 5.31
CA ARG A 831 -58.32 12.06 3.96
C ARG A 831 -57.10 11.67 3.15
N TYR A 832 -57.14 10.46 2.57
CA TYR A 832 -56.03 9.91 1.81
C TYR A 832 -56.50 9.26 0.50
N LEU A 833 -55.56 9.09 -0.43
CA LEU A 833 -55.71 8.24 -1.61
C LEU A 833 -54.74 7.08 -1.52
N ARG A 834 -55.10 5.91 -2.05
CA ARG A 834 -54.24 4.72 -2.09
C ARG A 834 -53.96 4.32 -3.53
N LEU A 835 -52.74 3.89 -3.80
CA LEU A 835 -52.36 3.27 -5.06
C LEU A 835 -51.37 2.14 -4.82
N ASP A 836 -51.76 0.95 -5.29
CA ASP A 836 -50.98 -0.27 -5.23
C ASP A 836 -50.99 -1.02 -6.58
N GLY A 837 -50.39 -2.20 -6.62
CA GLY A 837 -50.28 -3.02 -7.84
C GLY A 837 -51.62 -3.58 -8.33
N SER A 838 -52.66 -3.64 -7.50
CA SER A 838 -54.01 -4.10 -7.88
C SER A 838 -54.86 -3.01 -8.52
N THR A 839 -54.47 -1.74 -8.38
CA THR A 839 -55.23 -0.62 -8.94
C THR A 839 -55.17 -0.63 -10.47
N SER A 840 -56.33 -0.54 -11.13
CA SER A 840 -56.44 -0.50 -12.59
C SER A 840 -55.79 0.76 -13.18
N ALA A 841 -55.45 0.74 -14.48
CA ALA A 841 -54.79 1.87 -15.13
C ALA A 841 -55.66 3.14 -15.15
N ASP A 842 -56.97 2.97 -15.36
CA ASP A 842 -57.91 4.09 -15.45
C ASP A 842 -58.17 4.71 -14.05
N GLU A 843 -58.34 3.87 -13.01
CA GLU A 843 -58.45 4.36 -11.62
C GLU A 843 -57.18 5.07 -11.15
N ARG A 844 -56.00 4.59 -11.58
CA ARG A 844 -54.72 5.22 -11.28
C ARG A 844 -54.70 6.67 -11.80
N GLU A 845 -55.08 6.88 -13.05
CA GLU A 845 -55.13 8.21 -13.66
C GLU A 845 -56.14 9.13 -12.95
N GLN A 846 -57.33 8.60 -12.64
CA GLN A 846 -58.35 9.34 -11.91
C GLN A 846 -57.87 9.79 -10.52
N ARG A 847 -57.22 8.90 -9.75
CA ARG A 847 -56.66 9.23 -8.42
C ARG A 847 -55.53 10.26 -8.51
N MET A 848 -54.70 10.20 -9.55
CA MET A 848 -53.67 11.21 -9.78
C MET A 848 -54.27 12.59 -10.08
N PHE A 849 -55.31 12.65 -10.93
CA PHE A 849 -55.99 13.88 -11.26
C PHE A 849 -56.65 14.50 -10.01
N MET A 850 -57.33 13.68 -9.20
CA MET A 850 -57.92 14.12 -7.93
C MET A 850 -56.87 14.65 -6.95
N PHE A 851 -55.69 14.06 -6.88
CA PHE A 851 -54.62 14.53 -6.00
C PHE A 851 -54.01 15.85 -6.48
N ASN A 852 -53.77 15.99 -7.79
CA ASN A 852 -53.15 17.19 -8.37
C ASN A 852 -54.12 18.37 -8.52
N ALA A 853 -55.41 18.21 -8.24
CA ALA A 853 -56.35 19.31 -8.23
C ALA A 853 -55.89 20.43 -7.26
N PRO A 854 -55.97 21.72 -7.63
CA PRO A 854 -55.56 22.83 -6.76
C PRO A 854 -56.25 22.78 -5.39
N ASP A 855 -57.55 22.50 -5.37
CA ASP A 855 -58.37 22.42 -4.15
C ASP A 855 -58.62 20.97 -3.68
N SER A 856 -57.65 20.07 -3.93
CA SER A 856 -57.78 18.67 -3.52
C SER A 856 -57.95 18.55 -1.98
N PRO A 857 -59.01 17.89 -1.49
CA PRO A 857 -59.22 17.68 -0.05
C PRO A 857 -58.33 16.56 0.52
N PHE A 858 -57.53 15.90 -0.31
CA PHE A 858 -56.70 14.78 0.06
C PHE A 858 -55.32 15.26 0.52
N PHE A 859 -55.00 15.01 1.79
CA PHE A 859 -53.75 15.41 2.42
C PHE A 859 -52.61 14.41 2.16
N ILE A 860 -52.95 13.12 2.12
CA ILE A 860 -51.97 12.01 2.01
C ILE A 860 -52.23 11.21 0.73
N PHE A 861 -51.18 10.88 0.00
CA PHE A 861 -51.21 9.85 -1.03
C PHE A 861 -50.34 8.66 -0.60
N LEU A 862 -50.99 7.56 -0.24
CA LEU A 862 -50.37 6.30 0.12
C LEU A 862 -50.04 5.48 -1.13
N LEU A 863 -48.76 5.24 -1.36
CA LEU A 863 -48.22 4.65 -2.57
C LEU A 863 -47.41 3.40 -2.21
N SER A 864 -47.64 2.30 -2.92
CA SER A 864 -46.68 1.20 -2.85
C SER A 864 -45.37 1.61 -3.54
N THR A 865 -44.20 1.40 -2.95
CA THR A 865 -42.91 1.82 -3.56
C THR A 865 -42.73 1.28 -4.98
N ARG A 866 -43.19 0.06 -5.26
CA ARG A 866 -43.11 -0.53 -6.61
C ARG A 866 -44.13 0.02 -7.60
N ALA A 867 -45.36 0.30 -7.14
CA ALA A 867 -46.42 0.80 -8.01
C ALA A 867 -46.30 2.32 -8.24
N GLY A 868 -45.90 3.06 -7.20
CA GLY A 868 -45.68 4.50 -7.24
C GLY A 868 -44.28 4.91 -7.74
N GLY A 869 -43.32 3.98 -7.75
CA GLY A 869 -41.99 4.22 -8.30
C GLY A 869 -42.00 4.49 -9.81
N LEU A 870 -42.98 3.98 -10.57
CA LEU A 870 -43.04 4.07 -12.02
C LEU A 870 -44.30 4.80 -12.52
N GLY A 871 -44.12 5.89 -13.27
CA GLY A 871 -45.16 6.44 -14.15
C GLY A 871 -46.21 7.36 -13.52
N LEU A 872 -45.89 8.01 -12.41
CA LEU A 872 -46.75 9.04 -11.81
C LEU A 872 -46.11 10.43 -11.93
N ASN A 873 -46.93 11.45 -12.11
CA ASN A 873 -46.57 12.86 -12.03
C ASN A 873 -47.33 13.49 -10.84
N LEU A 874 -46.63 13.80 -9.75
CA LEU A 874 -47.21 14.25 -8.48
C LEU A 874 -46.60 15.59 -8.05
N ALA A 875 -46.63 16.57 -8.95
CA ALA A 875 -46.00 17.88 -8.79
C ALA A 875 -46.69 18.83 -7.79
N THR A 876 -47.69 18.35 -7.04
CA THR A 876 -48.38 19.15 -6.00
C THR A 876 -47.95 18.76 -4.59
N ALA A 877 -47.20 17.67 -4.42
CA ALA A 877 -46.71 17.26 -3.11
C ALA A 877 -45.30 17.78 -2.85
N ASP A 878 -45.06 18.25 -1.63
CA ASP A 878 -43.78 18.80 -1.19
C ASP A 878 -43.05 17.86 -0.23
N THR A 879 -43.78 17.01 0.49
CA THR A 879 -43.24 16.14 1.54
C THR A 879 -43.31 14.68 1.12
N VAL A 880 -42.17 13.98 1.14
CA VAL A 880 -42.08 12.54 0.87
C VAL A 880 -41.66 11.79 2.13
N ILE A 881 -42.44 10.78 2.51
CA ILE A 881 -42.14 9.87 3.62
C ILE A 881 -41.93 8.46 3.05
N ILE A 882 -40.72 7.93 3.20
CA ILE A 882 -40.44 6.51 2.94
C ILE A 882 -40.58 5.77 4.27
N PHE A 883 -41.67 5.02 4.44
CA PHE A 883 -41.95 4.32 5.69
C PHE A 883 -41.06 3.08 5.88
N ASP A 884 -40.82 2.36 4.79
CA ASP A 884 -39.89 1.23 4.74
C ASP A 884 -39.07 1.20 3.43
N SER A 885 -37.75 1.34 3.58
CA SER A 885 -36.78 1.45 2.49
C SER A 885 -36.61 0.16 1.69
N ASP A 886 -36.50 0.27 0.37
CA ASP A 886 -36.27 -0.87 -0.54
C ASP A 886 -34.85 -1.41 -0.39
N TRP A 887 -34.68 -2.69 -0.68
CA TRP A 887 -33.34 -3.28 -0.75
C TRP A 887 -32.51 -2.64 -1.87
N ASN A 888 -33.19 -2.14 -2.91
CA ASN A 888 -32.58 -1.39 -4.00
C ASN A 888 -32.80 0.12 -3.80
N PRO A 889 -31.77 0.89 -3.40
CA PRO A 889 -31.87 2.33 -3.16
C PRO A 889 -32.36 3.12 -4.38
N ALA A 890 -32.15 2.59 -5.59
CA ALA A 890 -32.62 3.23 -6.81
C ALA A 890 -34.15 3.35 -6.85
N MET A 891 -34.90 2.40 -6.27
CA MET A 891 -36.37 2.47 -6.21
C MET A 891 -36.84 3.59 -5.27
N ASP A 892 -36.14 3.76 -4.14
CA ASP A 892 -36.43 4.82 -3.17
C ASP A 892 -36.09 6.20 -3.75
N ALA A 893 -34.94 6.33 -4.43
CA ALA A 893 -34.60 7.54 -5.18
C ALA A 893 -35.65 7.85 -6.26
N GLN A 894 -36.10 6.80 -6.98
CA GLN A 894 -37.15 6.92 -8.00
C GLN A 894 -38.46 7.46 -7.42
N ALA A 895 -38.83 7.02 -6.22
CA ALA A 895 -40.01 7.46 -5.50
C ALA A 895 -39.89 8.92 -5.01
N GLN A 896 -38.74 9.31 -4.46
CA GLN A 896 -38.47 10.69 -4.01
C GLN A 896 -38.56 11.70 -5.17
N ASP A 897 -38.00 11.35 -6.33
CA ASP A 897 -37.97 12.24 -7.50
C ASP A 897 -39.35 12.41 -8.17
N ARG A 898 -40.41 11.73 -7.67
CA ARG A 898 -41.79 11.96 -8.10
C ARG A 898 -42.38 13.27 -7.58
N ALA A 899 -41.95 13.72 -6.40
CA ALA A 899 -42.31 15.02 -5.84
C ALA A 899 -41.31 16.11 -6.27
N HIS A 900 -40.01 15.80 -6.28
CA HIS A 900 -38.97 16.76 -6.65
C HIS A 900 -38.83 16.88 -8.18
N ARG A 901 -39.69 17.67 -8.82
CA ARG A 901 -39.75 17.80 -10.29
C ARG A 901 -40.05 19.23 -10.75
N ILE A 902 -39.74 19.51 -12.03
CA ILE A 902 -40.09 20.77 -12.71
C ILE A 902 -41.61 21.01 -12.59
N GLY A 903 -41.98 22.21 -12.14
CA GLY A 903 -43.37 22.60 -11.90
C GLY A 903 -43.75 22.65 -10.41
N GLN A 904 -42.90 22.12 -9.53
CA GLN A 904 -43.00 22.35 -8.09
C GLN A 904 -42.83 23.86 -7.80
N LYS A 905 -43.71 24.41 -6.96
CA LYS A 905 -43.67 25.81 -6.51
C LYS A 905 -43.48 25.89 -5.02
#